data_AF-A0A7J2MIE1-F1
#
_entry.id   AF-A0A7J2MIE1-F1
#
_cell.length_a   1.000
_cell.length_b   1.000
_cell.length_c   1.000
_cell.angle_alpha   90.00
_cell.angle_beta   90.00
_cell.angle_gamma   90.00
#
_symmetry.space_group_name_H-M   'P 1'
#
loop_
_entity.id
_entity.type
_entity.pdbx_description
1 polymer ?
#
loop_
_entity_poly.entity_id
_entity_poly.type
_entity_poly.pdbx_seq_one_letter_code
_entity_poly.pdbx_strand_id
1 'polypeptide(L)'
;MSARGKFIVIFSISMLLTLSLYGQLSCAKEEPAKRVLVLNSYHKGFLWTDDTVEGIESVLGSEENDIGLTIEYIDTKSIKYDARYKEKLYDLYKYKYGNQTSDLIISTDDNAFDFLSEYHEDIFPETPVVFCGVHNLEAPNLIDRDVFTGVIELPAVKDTVDIALSLHPETREIVFVIDSTPTGTQIRSQIQELSKYHENVRMTCIGDSLSMAQVEDTVNRLSDGTIVIFGPFNRDGSGKYYSSDEAASQVCQASVRPVYGYSDQVLSHGIVGGELIGGVYHGQVAATVAKRIMAGEAVRDIPVITEPQTQSMFDYNQMQRWDIKESDLPEGSIIVNKPHSFYEANKWLILSIIAFMIVQTLIIVALVVNRSRRKAAEKELKESEDRFRMIFDSINDAVFTQNIETGAIINVNNTTCDMFGYTREELRKQSVQTISAGEAPYTRKDAIGRIKKAVSGEPQLFEWRVKHISGRLFWVDVSMKRAVVGKHERILVVMRDITERKHLEARMIHLNLVLHAIRSVSQLVVKENDRDRLLQRACDNLIETRGYHNAWIALLDKSGTLVTTAEAGLGEAFVPMVKRLEQGELIECGQKALLQSGVVVIDDPISACSGCPLAERYEDRRAMTIRLEHGGTVYGLFSVAVPAKLAADMEEQALFKEVAGDIAFALHNLKQEAERGRVECALTESEKKLSQIVNGSSTPIFVIDRTHTVTHWNKACENLTGVSAEEMVGTGRQWSPFYSTERPVLADVIVDELTEEEIAGYYGGKFRKSALIDGAYEVEDFFPWFGDKWLFFTAAPIRDARGNVTGAIESLQDITERKRTEEALRESEEKYRVLFETAKDAIFLSDETGRFIDVNSAACESLGYDREELLKMSNKEVDVDPRGCGAFMKVRDGLAKETVFEVNQKRKDGTLVPVEISGKVIDCDGSRIFMAIARDITDRKRAEKRLKRVMADMKRSNTDLEQFAYVVSHDLQEPLRMVSSYVQLLSKRYKGKLDSDADDFIGFAADGASRMHTLIRDLLKYSRVGTRGKPPTPVDCEDALNHALANLKLAIEDSGAVVTHDPLPTVAADSSQLVELFQNLIGNAIKFKGEGHVRVHVAVEPKEDKWLFSVADNGIGISPEYFDRIFVIFQRLHGREEYEGTGIGLAVCKKIVERHGGRMWVESEIGRGSTFYFTIPSKATGEQL
;
A
#
# COMPACT_ATOMS: atom_id res chain seq x y z
N MET A 1 27.07 2.01 -26.77
CA MET A 1 26.74 0.57 -26.61
C MET A 1 25.35 0.45 -26.00
N SER A 2 24.47 -0.40 -26.55
CA SER A 2 23.07 -0.49 -26.13
C SER A 2 22.87 -1.29 -24.84
N ALA A 3 21.76 -1.05 -24.13
CA ALA A 3 21.44 -1.76 -22.89
C ALA A 3 21.34 -3.30 -23.06
N ARG A 4 20.98 -3.78 -24.26
CA ARG A 4 21.01 -5.21 -24.63
C ARG A 4 22.40 -5.82 -24.48
N GLY A 5 23.47 -5.10 -24.83
CA GLY A 5 24.85 -5.60 -24.73
C GLY A 5 25.28 -5.84 -23.28
N LYS A 6 24.90 -4.96 -22.34
CA LYS A 6 25.21 -5.14 -20.92
C LYS A 6 24.45 -6.30 -20.29
N PHE A 7 23.20 -6.52 -20.68
CA PHE A 7 22.39 -7.62 -20.15
C PHE A 7 22.92 -8.98 -20.62
N ILE A 8 23.31 -9.10 -21.89
CA ILE A 8 23.93 -10.32 -22.43
C ILE A 8 25.26 -10.62 -21.73
N VAL A 9 26.14 -9.61 -21.57
CA VAL A 9 27.43 -9.81 -20.89
C VAL A 9 27.26 -10.26 -19.43
N ILE A 10 26.34 -9.65 -18.67
CA ILE A 10 26.08 -10.05 -17.27
C ILE A 10 25.49 -11.47 -17.20
N PHE A 11 24.56 -11.81 -18.11
CA PHE A 11 23.96 -13.15 -18.15
C PHE A 11 24.98 -14.23 -18.55
N SER A 12 25.85 -13.94 -19.54
CA SER A 12 26.95 -14.83 -19.94
C SER A 12 27.99 -15.01 -18.83
N ILE A 13 28.34 -13.94 -18.10
CA ILE A 13 29.27 -14.03 -16.95
C ILE A 13 28.65 -14.86 -15.81
N SER A 14 27.36 -14.65 -15.50
CA SER A 14 26.64 -15.46 -14.51
C SER A 14 26.62 -16.95 -14.90
N MET A 15 26.35 -17.24 -16.18
CA MET A 15 26.29 -18.60 -16.71
C MET A 15 27.67 -19.29 -16.72
N LEU A 16 28.73 -18.55 -17.06
CA LEU A 16 30.12 -19.02 -16.97
C LEU A 16 30.57 -19.29 -15.53
N LEU A 17 30.16 -18.46 -14.57
CA LEU A 17 30.45 -18.69 -13.14
C LEU A 17 29.72 -19.93 -12.59
N THR A 18 28.48 -20.19 -13.02
CA THR A 18 27.78 -21.44 -12.65
C THR A 18 28.37 -22.68 -13.31
N LEU A 19 28.90 -22.58 -14.54
CA LEU A 19 29.59 -23.68 -15.21
C LEU A 19 31.00 -23.92 -14.66
N SER A 20 31.72 -22.90 -14.20
CA SER A 20 33.04 -23.09 -13.57
C SER A 20 32.95 -23.73 -12.18
N LEU A 21 31.85 -23.52 -11.45
CA LEU A 21 31.64 -24.14 -10.13
C LEU A 21 31.37 -25.65 -10.21
N TYR A 22 30.74 -26.12 -11.29
CA TYR A 22 30.54 -27.56 -11.53
C TYR A 22 31.78 -28.27 -12.10
N GLY A 23 32.75 -27.52 -12.62
CA GLY A 23 33.94 -28.08 -13.30
C GLY A 23 35.12 -28.47 -12.40
N GLN A 24 35.01 -28.33 -11.07
CA GLN A 24 36.13 -28.60 -10.14
C GLN A 24 35.92 -29.80 -9.18
N LEU A 25 34.80 -30.52 -9.24
CA LEU A 25 34.62 -31.82 -8.55
C LEU A 25 34.72 -33.00 -9.53
N SER A 26 35.89 -33.19 -10.15
CA SER A 26 36.27 -34.45 -10.83
C SER A 26 37.75 -34.46 -11.23
N CYS A 27 38.66 -34.62 -10.25
CA CYS A 27 39.99 -35.19 -10.51
C CYS A 27 40.75 -35.56 -9.22
N ALA A 28 40.37 -36.67 -8.59
CA ALA A 28 41.25 -37.57 -7.82
C ALA A 28 40.42 -38.81 -7.44
N LYS A 29 40.69 -39.97 -8.06
CA LYS A 29 40.29 -41.26 -7.46
C LYS A 29 41.51 -41.77 -6.69
N GLU A 30 41.41 -41.80 -5.37
CA GLU A 30 42.30 -42.60 -4.53
C GLU A 30 41.99 -44.10 -4.76
N GLU A 31 42.96 -44.99 -4.49
CA GLU A 31 42.71 -46.43 -4.55
C GLU A 31 41.82 -46.85 -3.36
N PRO A 32 40.83 -47.75 -3.55
CA PRO A 32 39.87 -48.08 -2.51
C PRO A 32 40.52 -48.80 -1.33
N ALA A 33 40.15 -48.43 -0.11
CA ALA A 33 40.82 -48.92 1.09
C ALA A 33 40.64 -50.42 1.39
N LYS A 34 39.63 -51.09 0.81
CA LYS A 34 39.40 -52.54 0.94
C LYS A 34 38.98 -53.20 -0.37
N ARG A 35 39.38 -54.46 -0.57
CA ARG A 35 39.10 -55.26 -1.79
C ARG A 35 38.29 -56.52 -1.45
N VAL A 36 37.19 -56.73 -2.18
CA VAL A 36 36.35 -57.93 -2.07
C VAL A 36 36.35 -58.68 -3.40
N LEU A 37 36.58 -59.99 -3.35
CA LEU A 37 36.51 -60.88 -4.51
C LEU A 37 35.17 -61.64 -4.49
N VAL A 38 34.34 -61.45 -5.51
CA VAL A 38 33.13 -62.23 -5.75
C VAL A 38 33.46 -63.34 -6.73
N LEU A 39 33.39 -64.60 -6.28
CA LEU A 39 33.67 -65.79 -7.07
C LEU A 39 32.35 -66.52 -7.40
N ASN A 40 31.88 -66.38 -8.64
CA ASN A 40 30.61 -66.94 -9.08
C ASN A 40 30.78 -68.34 -9.70
N SER A 41 29.90 -69.27 -9.35
CA SER A 41 29.90 -70.63 -9.93
C SER A 41 29.60 -70.66 -11.44
N TYR A 42 28.78 -69.75 -11.94
CA TYR A 42 28.29 -69.76 -13.33
C TYR A 42 28.84 -68.58 -14.12
N HIS A 43 28.45 -68.43 -15.40
CA HIS A 43 28.93 -67.33 -16.25
C HIS A 43 28.07 -66.07 -16.11
N LYS A 44 28.64 -64.91 -16.42
CA LYS A 44 27.89 -63.67 -16.65
C LYS A 44 26.85 -63.89 -17.76
N GLY A 45 25.63 -63.37 -17.59
CA GLY A 45 24.50 -63.66 -18.48
C GLY A 45 23.66 -64.87 -18.05
N PHE A 46 24.00 -65.54 -16.94
CA PHE A 46 23.10 -66.48 -16.27
C PHE A 46 22.31 -65.71 -15.21
N LEU A 47 21.00 -65.55 -15.41
CA LEU A 47 20.16 -64.61 -14.67
C LEU A 47 20.36 -64.67 -13.15
N TRP A 48 20.36 -65.87 -12.56
CA TRP A 48 20.59 -66.07 -11.12
C TRP A 48 21.91 -65.49 -10.60
N THR A 49 22.98 -65.62 -11.39
CA THR A 49 24.31 -65.09 -11.05
C THR A 49 24.37 -63.59 -11.25
N ASP A 50 23.77 -63.07 -12.33
CA ASP A 50 23.70 -61.62 -12.57
C ASP A 50 22.88 -60.92 -11.48
N ASP A 51 21.71 -61.48 -11.10
CA ASP A 51 20.86 -61.03 -10.00
C ASP A 51 21.63 -61.02 -8.66
N THR A 52 22.34 -62.12 -8.36
CA THR A 52 23.14 -62.25 -7.11
C THR A 52 24.28 -61.22 -7.08
N VAL A 53 24.94 -60.98 -8.20
CA VAL A 53 25.98 -59.94 -8.34
C VAL A 53 25.37 -58.55 -8.17
N GLU A 54 24.23 -58.24 -8.79
CA GLU A 54 23.51 -56.96 -8.60
C GLU A 54 23.15 -56.75 -7.13
N GLY A 55 22.68 -57.81 -6.45
CA GLY A 55 22.42 -57.80 -5.01
C GLY A 55 23.65 -57.40 -4.19
N ILE A 56 24.82 -57.99 -4.50
CA ILE A 56 26.09 -57.70 -3.83
C ILE A 56 26.57 -56.27 -4.14
N GLU A 57 26.52 -55.85 -5.41
CA GLU A 57 26.89 -54.51 -5.85
C GLU A 57 25.99 -53.44 -5.20
N SER A 58 24.70 -53.71 -5.00
CA SER A 58 23.76 -52.75 -4.38
C SER A 58 24.09 -52.40 -2.92
N VAL A 59 24.78 -53.29 -2.19
CA VAL A 59 25.14 -53.11 -0.77
C VAL A 59 26.59 -52.66 -0.57
N LEU A 60 27.52 -53.16 -1.40
CA LEU A 60 28.96 -52.89 -1.26
C LEU A 60 29.50 -51.87 -2.28
N GLY A 61 28.90 -51.77 -3.47
CA GLY A 61 29.44 -51.02 -4.61
C GLY A 61 29.13 -49.51 -4.65
N SER A 62 28.51 -48.93 -3.62
CA SER A 62 28.28 -47.48 -3.55
C SER A 62 29.59 -46.72 -3.28
N GLU A 63 29.75 -45.53 -3.90
CA GLU A 63 30.96 -44.70 -3.75
C GLU A 63 31.23 -44.26 -2.29
N GLU A 64 30.24 -44.34 -1.40
CA GLU A 64 30.38 -44.05 0.04
C GLU A 64 31.08 -45.15 0.86
N ASN A 65 31.16 -46.39 0.35
CA ASN A 65 31.69 -47.53 1.13
C ASN A 65 33.21 -47.69 1.06
N ASP A 66 33.88 -47.10 0.06
CA ASP A 66 35.32 -47.26 -0.22
C ASP A 66 35.79 -48.73 -0.43
N ILE A 67 34.95 -49.54 -1.09
CA ILE A 67 35.20 -50.96 -1.38
C ILE A 67 35.40 -51.18 -2.88
N GLY A 68 36.51 -51.81 -3.25
CA GLY A 68 36.75 -52.31 -4.60
C GLY A 68 36.22 -53.74 -4.79
N LEU A 69 35.18 -53.90 -5.60
CA LEU A 69 34.66 -55.22 -5.99
C LEU A 69 35.41 -55.78 -7.22
N THR A 70 35.87 -57.03 -7.12
CA THR A 70 36.41 -57.81 -8.24
C THR A 70 35.50 -59.01 -8.47
N ILE A 71 35.00 -59.20 -9.69
CA ILE A 71 33.99 -60.24 -9.99
C ILE A 71 34.58 -61.27 -10.96
N GLU A 72 34.63 -62.53 -10.53
CA GLU A 72 35.11 -63.68 -11.29
C GLU A 72 33.98 -64.68 -11.53
N TYR A 73 34.15 -65.51 -12.57
CA TYR A 73 33.16 -66.50 -13.00
C TYR A 73 33.90 -67.80 -13.36
N ILE A 74 33.57 -68.93 -12.71
CA ILE A 74 34.15 -70.25 -13.01
C ILE A 74 33.33 -71.09 -14.00
N ASP A 75 32.25 -70.53 -14.55
CA ASP A 75 31.49 -71.03 -15.73
C ASP A 75 31.16 -72.54 -15.72
N THR A 76 30.68 -73.04 -14.58
CA THR A 76 30.37 -74.47 -14.40
C THR A 76 29.05 -74.92 -15.02
N LYS A 77 28.29 -74.02 -15.68
CA LYS A 77 27.15 -74.39 -16.54
C LYS A 77 27.60 -74.68 -17.98
N SER A 78 28.55 -73.94 -18.53
CA SER A 78 29.06 -74.19 -19.89
C SER A 78 30.13 -75.28 -19.93
N ILE A 79 30.88 -75.45 -18.83
CA ILE A 79 31.99 -76.41 -18.72
C ILE A 79 31.70 -77.43 -17.62
N LYS A 80 31.93 -78.70 -17.91
CA LYS A 80 31.77 -79.78 -16.91
C LYS A 80 32.76 -79.59 -15.76
N TYR A 81 32.24 -79.39 -14.56
CA TYR A 81 33.01 -79.32 -13.32
C TYR A 81 33.53 -80.71 -12.94
N ASP A 82 34.74 -81.05 -13.39
CA ASP A 82 35.46 -82.28 -13.03
C ASP A 82 36.84 -81.98 -12.43
N ALA A 83 37.50 -83.00 -11.87
CA ALA A 83 38.80 -82.85 -11.19
C ALA A 83 39.88 -82.20 -12.07
N ARG A 84 39.85 -82.42 -13.38
CA ARG A 84 40.81 -81.83 -14.33
C ARG A 84 40.50 -80.35 -14.59
N TYR A 85 39.24 -79.95 -14.52
CA TYR A 85 38.86 -78.55 -14.57
C TYR A 85 39.19 -77.83 -13.26
N LYS A 86 38.93 -78.46 -12.10
CA LYS A 86 39.36 -77.97 -10.77
C LYS A 86 40.87 -77.69 -10.72
N GLU A 87 41.71 -78.65 -11.12
CA GLU A 87 43.18 -78.51 -11.15
C GLU A 87 43.64 -77.30 -11.99
N LYS A 88 42.99 -77.06 -13.13
CA LYS A 88 43.29 -75.88 -13.98
C LYS A 88 42.82 -74.55 -13.39
N LEU A 89 41.69 -74.53 -12.70
CA LEU A 89 41.22 -73.34 -11.98
C LEU A 89 42.16 -73.02 -10.81
N TYR A 90 42.64 -74.04 -10.09
CA TYR A 90 43.66 -73.93 -9.07
C TYR A 90 44.96 -73.30 -9.62
N ASP A 91 45.54 -73.85 -10.70
CA ASP A 91 46.75 -73.29 -11.32
C ASP A 91 46.55 -71.82 -11.75
N LEU A 92 45.39 -71.51 -12.35
CA LEU A 92 45.06 -70.16 -12.81
C LEU A 92 44.93 -69.16 -11.66
N TYR A 93 44.19 -69.49 -10.60
CA TYR A 93 43.96 -68.59 -9.49
C TYR A 93 45.16 -68.50 -8.54
N LYS A 94 45.92 -69.58 -8.35
CA LYS A 94 47.21 -69.52 -7.65
C LYS A 94 48.21 -68.60 -8.34
N TYR A 95 48.24 -68.59 -9.69
CA TYR A 95 49.04 -67.63 -10.45
C TYR A 95 48.48 -66.20 -10.39
N LYS A 96 47.17 -66.04 -10.55
CA LYS A 96 46.49 -64.73 -10.65
C LYS A 96 46.48 -63.97 -9.31
N TYR A 97 46.20 -64.66 -8.21
CA TYR A 97 46.04 -64.07 -6.87
C TYR A 97 47.23 -64.32 -5.94
N GLY A 98 48.23 -65.12 -6.32
CA GLY A 98 49.41 -65.39 -5.48
C GLY A 98 50.26 -64.16 -5.09
N ASN A 99 49.99 -62.98 -5.67
CA ASN A 99 50.57 -61.69 -5.28
C ASN A 99 49.50 -60.60 -4.99
N GLN A 100 48.22 -60.97 -4.84
CA GLN A 100 47.10 -60.04 -4.61
C GLN A 100 46.25 -60.50 -3.42
N THR A 101 46.19 -59.69 -2.36
CA THR A 101 45.36 -59.96 -1.19
C THR A 101 43.94 -59.40 -1.37
N SER A 102 42.93 -60.24 -1.20
CA SER A 102 41.55 -59.78 -0.98
C SER A 102 41.32 -59.71 0.54
N ASP A 103 40.58 -58.70 1.00
CA ASP A 103 40.24 -58.57 2.43
C ASP A 103 39.07 -59.49 2.82
N LEU A 104 38.27 -59.91 1.84
CA LEU A 104 37.14 -60.85 1.96
C LEU A 104 36.81 -61.47 0.59
N ILE A 105 36.29 -62.70 0.61
CA ILE A 105 35.77 -63.40 -0.57
C ILE A 105 34.27 -63.66 -0.38
N ILE A 106 33.47 -63.45 -1.43
CA ILE A 106 32.07 -63.90 -1.50
C ILE A 106 31.98 -65.00 -2.55
N SER A 107 31.41 -66.17 -2.23
CA SER A 107 31.30 -67.30 -3.16
C SER A 107 29.83 -67.64 -3.45
N THR A 108 29.46 -67.71 -4.73
CA THR A 108 28.08 -68.08 -5.13
C THR A 108 27.99 -69.55 -5.55
N ASP A 109 26.94 -70.21 -5.07
CA ASP A 109 26.55 -71.59 -5.37
C ASP A 109 27.58 -72.68 -4.98
N ASP A 110 27.11 -73.93 -4.97
CA ASP A 110 27.86 -75.11 -4.51
C ASP A 110 29.27 -75.21 -5.13
N ASN A 111 29.45 -74.97 -6.44
CA ASN A 111 30.73 -75.25 -7.11
C ASN A 111 31.87 -74.30 -6.68
N ALA A 112 31.58 -73.01 -6.48
CA ALA A 112 32.56 -72.03 -6.01
C ALA A 112 32.85 -72.22 -4.52
N PHE A 113 31.82 -72.58 -3.73
CA PHE A 113 32.00 -72.98 -2.34
C PHE A 113 32.88 -74.23 -2.20
N ASP A 114 32.63 -75.27 -3.01
CA ASP A 114 33.44 -76.49 -3.10
C ASP A 114 34.89 -76.19 -3.49
N PHE A 115 35.09 -75.30 -4.46
CA PHE A 115 36.43 -74.91 -4.92
C PHE A 115 37.25 -74.26 -3.79
N LEU A 116 36.63 -73.34 -3.05
CA LEU A 116 37.27 -72.70 -1.90
C LEU A 116 37.44 -73.69 -0.75
N SER A 117 36.45 -74.52 -0.44
CA SER A 117 36.56 -75.54 0.61
C SER A 117 37.70 -76.54 0.37
N GLU A 118 38.09 -76.77 -0.89
CA GLU A 118 39.20 -77.66 -1.26
C GLU A 118 40.57 -76.94 -1.36
N TYR A 119 40.61 -75.66 -1.76
CA TYR A 119 41.86 -74.95 -2.11
C TYR A 119 42.08 -73.59 -1.43
N HIS A 120 41.22 -73.17 -0.50
CA HIS A 120 41.29 -71.84 0.14
C HIS A 120 42.60 -71.60 0.89
N GLU A 121 43.03 -72.49 1.79
CA GLU A 121 44.27 -72.32 2.57
C GLU A 121 45.50 -72.10 1.67
N ASP A 122 45.45 -72.64 0.46
CA ASP A 122 46.56 -72.76 -0.48
C ASP A 122 46.64 -71.60 -1.49
N ILE A 123 45.53 -70.85 -1.67
CA ILE A 123 45.40 -69.72 -2.61
C ILE A 123 45.09 -68.40 -1.87
N PHE A 124 44.27 -68.44 -0.83
CA PHE A 124 43.74 -67.29 -0.09
C PHE A 124 43.89 -67.46 1.44
N PRO A 125 45.10 -67.72 1.96
CA PRO A 125 45.32 -67.99 3.39
C PRO A 125 44.75 -66.87 4.27
N GLU A 126 44.11 -67.26 5.37
CA GLU A 126 43.50 -66.38 6.39
C GLU A 126 42.40 -65.40 5.87
N THR A 127 42.00 -65.47 4.60
CA THR A 127 40.98 -64.56 4.02
C THR A 127 39.56 -65.03 4.37
N PRO A 128 38.70 -64.22 5.02
CA PRO A 128 37.32 -64.59 5.29
C PRO A 128 36.50 -64.90 4.03
N VAL A 129 35.65 -65.92 4.10
CA VAL A 129 34.73 -66.33 3.04
C VAL A 129 33.27 -66.19 3.50
N VAL A 130 32.46 -65.51 2.68
CA VAL A 130 31.00 -65.46 2.80
C VAL A 130 30.37 -66.23 1.66
N PHE A 131 29.71 -67.36 1.94
CA PHE A 131 29.01 -68.12 0.90
C PHE A 131 27.54 -67.71 0.77
N CYS A 132 26.98 -67.86 -0.43
CA CYS A 132 25.55 -67.79 -0.72
C CYS A 132 25.19 -68.76 -1.86
N GLY A 133 23.92 -69.14 -2.00
CA GLY A 133 23.46 -70.05 -3.07
C GLY A 133 23.81 -71.54 -2.83
N VAL A 134 24.29 -71.91 -1.63
CA VAL A 134 24.74 -73.28 -1.34
C VAL A 134 23.55 -74.14 -0.89
N HIS A 135 23.33 -75.27 -1.55
CA HIS A 135 22.15 -76.14 -1.36
C HIS A 135 22.39 -77.29 -0.38
N ASN A 136 23.63 -77.82 -0.29
CA ASN A 136 23.89 -79.12 0.33
C ASN A 136 24.98 -79.10 1.42
N LEU A 137 24.64 -78.55 2.58
CA LEU A 137 25.45 -78.66 3.80
C LEU A 137 24.90 -79.75 4.74
N GLU A 138 25.39 -80.98 4.58
CA GLU A 138 24.97 -82.15 5.40
C GLU A 138 25.11 -81.92 6.91
N ALA A 139 26.06 -81.06 7.34
CA ALA A 139 26.02 -80.40 8.63
C ALA A 139 26.77 -79.05 8.60
N PRO A 140 26.14 -77.90 8.90
CA PRO A 140 26.80 -76.59 8.97
C PRO A 140 27.97 -76.49 9.97
N ASN A 141 28.07 -77.47 10.89
CA ASN A 141 29.13 -77.57 11.90
C ASN A 141 30.44 -78.19 11.37
N LEU A 142 30.49 -78.63 10.10
CA LEU A 142 31.68 -79.26 9.49
C LEU A 142 32.58 -78.27 8.72
N ILE A 143 32.12 -77.04 8.48
CA ILE A 143 32.94 -75.98 7.87
C ILE A 143 33.82 -75.34 8.95
N ASP A 144 35.03 -74.90 8.59
CA ASP A 144 35.83 -74.07 9.49
C ASP A 144 35.14 -72.71 9.73
N ARG A 145 34.61 -72.54 10.94
CA ARG A 145 33.87 -71.34 11.37
C ARG A 145 34.76 -70.13 11.61
N ASP A 146 36.09 -70.30 11.62
CA ASP A 146 37.03 -69.18 11.70
C ASP A 146 37.26 -68.52 10.33
N VAL A 147 36.98 -69.24 9.25
CA VAL A 147 37.16 -68.79 7.86
C VAL A 147 35.82 -68.58 7.13
N PHE A 148 34.84 -69.47 7.33
CA PHE A 148 33.60 -69.49 6.57
C PHE A 148 32.35 -69.15 7.39
N THR A 149 31.55 -68.24 6.84
CA THR A 149 30.15 -68.04 7.22
C THR A 149 29.33 -67.75 5.97
N GLY A 150 28.01 -67.61 6.05
CA GLY A 150 27.21 -67.42 4.84
C GLY A 150 25.72 -67.67 4.99
N VAL A 151 25.07 -67.82 3.84
CA VAL A 151 23.63 -68.00 3.66
C VAL A 151 23.38 -69.31 2.91
N ILE A 152 22.57 -70.19 3.47
CA ILE A 152 22.15 -71.45 2.81
C ILE A 152 20.93 -71.18 1.95
N GLU A 153 20.92 -71.72 0.73
CA GLU A 153 19.75 -71.62 -0.15
C GLU A 153 18.69 -72.65 0.24
N LEU A 154 17.56 -72.18 0.78
CA LEU A 154 16.41 -73.02 1.12
C LEU A 154 15.14 -72.48 0.44
N PRO A 155 14.51 -73.24 -0.48
CA PRO A 155 13.27 -72.82 -1.12
C PRO A 155 12.08 -72.93 -0.16
N ALA A 156 11.28 -71.86 -0.04
CA ALA A 156 10.09 -71.78 0.82
C ALA A 156 8.85 -72.47 0.19
N VAL A 157 8.99 -73.74 -0.19
CA VAL A 157 7.94 -74.53 -0.84
C VAL A 157 6.69 -74.65 0.05
N LYS A 158 6.90 -74.78 1.36
CA LYS A 158 5.81 -74.81 2.35
C LYS A 158 5.00 -73.52 2.31
N ASP A 159 5.67 -72.39 2.41
CA ASP A 159 5.01 -71.11 2.64
C ASP A 159 4.30 -70.63 1.35
N THR A 160 4.83 -70.99 0.19
CA THR A 160 4.11 -70.89 -1.10
C THR A 160 2.83 -71.75 -1.12
N VAL A 161 2.84 -72.97 -0.58
CA VAL A 161 1.63 -73.82 -0.47
C VAL A 161 0.62 -73.20 0.50
N ASP A 162 1.07 -72.71 1.66
CA ASP A 162 0.20 -72.07 2.66
C ASP A 162 -0.46 -70.79 2.10
N ILE A 163 0.29 -69.97 1.36
CA ILE A 163 -0.22 -68.80 0.62
C ILE A 163 -1.25 -69.22 -0.43
N ALA A 164 -0.93 -70.21 -1.27
CA ALA A 164 -1.83 -70.64 -2.34
C ALA A 164 -3.16 -71.21 -1.78
N LEU A 165 -3.10 -71.92 -0.65
CA LEU A 165 -4.28 -72.44 0.05
C LEU A 165 -5.07 -71.37 0.81
N SER A 166 -4.43 -70.29 1.30
CA SER A 166 -5.14 -69.17 1.94
C SER A 166 -5.93 -68.34 0.92
N LEU A 167 -5.38 -68.17 -0.29
CA LEU A 167 -6.02 -67.49 -1.42
C LEU A 167 -7.11 -68.33 -2.11
N HIS A 168 -7.01 -69.67 -2.04
CA HIS A 168 -7.94 -70.62 -2.67
C HIS A 168 -8.36 -71.75 -1.71
N PRO A 169 -9.17 -71.44 -0.67
CA PRO A 169 -9.53 -72.38 0.40
C PRO A 169 -10.38 -73.58 -0.04
N GLU A 170 -10.96 -73.56 -1.25
CA GLU A 170 -11.73 -74.65 -1.85
C GLU A 170 -10.88 -75.77 -2.50
N THR A 171 -9.55 -75.62 -2.47
CA THR A 171 -8.59 -76.51 -3.14
C THR A 171 -8.61 -77.93 -2.59
N ARG A 172 -8.63 -78.91 -3.50
CA ARG A 172 -8.66 -80.36 -3.22
C ARG A 172 -7.43 -81.10 -3.77
N GLU A 173 -6.75 -80.53 -4.75
CA GLU A 173 -5.56 -81.09 -5.36
C GLU A 173 -4.54 -79.98 -5.71
N ILE A 174 -3.26 -80.24 -5.45
CA ILE A 174 -2.13 -79.42 -5.88
C ILE A 174 -1.26 -80.27 -6.80
N VAL A 175 -0.99 -79.76 -8.00
CA VAL A 175 -0.13 -80.40 -8.99
C VAL A 175 1.21 -79.66 -9.05
N PHE A 176 2.28 -80.32 -8.59
CA PHE A 176 3.64 -79.81 -8.68
C PHE A 176 4.25 -80.18 -10.03
N VAL A 177 4.68 -79.18 -10.80
CA VAL A 177 5.47 -79.37 -12.03
C VAL A 177 6.94 -79.23 -11.64
N ILE A 178 7.65 -80.34 -11.58
CA ILE A 178 9.06 -80.43 -11.16
C ILE A 178 9.79 -81.49 -11.99
N ASP A 179 11.09 -81.28 -12.20
CA ASP A 179 11.95 -82.23 -12.91
C ASP A 179 12.74 -83.18 -11.99
N SER A 180 13.61 -83.97 -12.62
CA SER A 180 14.48 -84.96 -12.00
C SER A 180 15.90 -84.44 -11.69
N THR A 181 16.11 -83.11 -11.62
CA THR A 181 17.37 -82.53 -11.13
C THR A 181 17.57 -82.81 -9.63
N PRO A 182 18.79 -82.62 -9.09
CA PRO A 182 19.02 -82.71 -7.64
C PRO A 182 18.07 -81.79 -6.84
N THR A 183 17.90 -80.54 -7.28
CA THR A 183 16.99 -79.55 -6.67
C THR A 183 15.52 -80.00 -6.75
N GLY A 184 15.07 -80.49 -7.91
CA GLY A 184 13.72 -81.06 -8.07
C GLY A 184 13.49 -82.30 -7.18
N THR A 185 14.52 -83.11 -6.96
CA THR A 185 14.49 -84.28 -6.07
C THR A 185 14.44 -83.87 -4.59
N GLN A 186 15.18 -82.83 -4.19
CA GLN A 186 15.14 -82.25 -2.84
C GLN A 186 13.75 -81.68 -2.51
N ILE A 187 13.19 -80.88 -3.43
CA ILE A 187 11.83 -80.34 -3.31
C ILE A 187 10.77 -81.47 -3.25
N ARG A 188 10.95 -82.54 -4.03
CA ARG A 188 10.07 -83.73 -3.96
C ARG A 188 10.07 -84.38 -2.57
N SER A 189 11.22 -84.41 -1.89
CA SER A 189 11.31 -84.89 -0.50
C SER A 189 10.53 -83.98 0.46
N GLN A 190 10.66 -82.66 0.31
CA GLN A 190 9.88 -81.68 1.09
C GLN A 190 8.36 -81.83 0.84
N ILE A 191 7.92 -82.03 -0.40
CA ILE A 191 6.49 -82.25 -0.74
C ILE A 191 5.95 -83.52 -0.07
N GLN A 192 6.72 -84.60 -0.01
CA GLN A 192 6.33 -85.82 0.72
C GLN A 192 6.16 -85.58 2.22
N GLU A 193 6.97 -84.69 2.81
CA GLU A 193 6.80 -84.29 4.20
C GLU A 193 5.59 -83.36 4.39
N LEU A 194 5.42 -82.36 3.53
CA LEU A 194 4.29 -81.42 3.51
C LEU A 194 2.94 -82.12 3.39
N SER A 195 2.85 -83.19 2.59
CA SER A 195 1.62 -83.98 2.44
C SER A 195 1.07 -84.57 3.74
N LYS A 196 1.91 -84.69 4.79
CA LYS A 196 1.51 -85.14 6.14
C LYS A 196 0.80 -84.05 6.95
N TYR A 197 1.02 -82.78 6.64
CA TYR A 197 0.43 -81.64 7.35
C TYR A 197 -0.90 -81.18 6.72
N HIS A 198 -1.14 -81.52 5.44
CA HIS A 198 -2.33 -81.12 4.69
C HIS A 198 -3.16 -82.33 4.20
N GLU A 199 -3.58 -83.22 5.11
CA GLU A 199 -4.27 -84.48 4.78
C GLU A 199 -5.52 -84.34 3.89
N ASN A 200 -6.15 -83.15 3.87
CA ASN A 200 -7.35 -82.87 3.06
C ASN A 200 -7.07 -82.49 1.60
N VAL A 201 -5.80 -82.29 1.21
CA VAL A 201 -5.40 -81.84 -0.12
C VAL A 201 -4.48 -82.88 -0.77
N ARG A 202 -4.86 -83.40 -1.94
CA ARG A 202 -4.01 -84.34 -2.67
C ARG A 202 -2.83 -83.60 -3.30
N MET A 203 -1.61 -84.04 -3.05
CA MET A 203 -0.40 -83.48 -3.68
C MET A 203 0.16 -84.48 -4.70
N THR A 204 0.27 -84.05 -5.96
CA THR A 204 0.70 -84.88 -7.10
C THR A 204 1.88 -84.22 -7.81
N CYS A 205 3.00 -84.92 -8.01
CA CYS A 205 4.16 -84.39 -8.76
C CYS A 205 4.22 -84.94 -10.19
N ILE A 206 4.39 -84.08 -11.18
CA ILE A 206 4.53 -84.41 -12.60
C ILE A 206 5.75 -83.72 -13.21
N GLY A 207 6.33 -84.32 -14.26
CA GLY A 207 7.45 -83.75 -15.03
C GLY A 207 8.50 -84.78 -15.44
N ASP A 208 9.08 -85.50 -14.46
CA ASP A 208 10.19 -86.45 -14.65
C ASP A 208 10.05 -87.45 -15.80
N SER A 209 8.83 -87.85 -16.12
CA SER A 209 8.48 -88.91 -17.07
C SER A 209 7.59 -88.44 -18.23
N LEU A 210 7.33 -87.13 -18.34
CA LEU A 210 6.47 -86.53 -19.35
C LEU A 210 7.27 -85.58 -20.23
N SER A 211 7.03 -85.57 -21.53
CA SER A 211 7.51 -84.47 -22.38
C SER A 211 6.72 -83.18 -22.08
N MET A 212 7.28 -82.01 -22.39
CA MET A 212 6.59 -80.73 -22.10
C MET A 212 5.17 -80.67 -22.70
N ALA A 213 4.98 -81.16 -23.92
CA ALA A 213 3.65 -81.22 -24.55
C ALA A 213 2.64 -82.12 -23.80
N GLN A 214 3.11 -83.12 -23.05
CA GLN A 214 2.27 -83.93 -22.15
C GLN A 214 2.01 -83.22 -20.81
N VAL A 215 2.95 -82.41 -20.33
CA VAL A 215 2.74 -81.54 -19.16
C VAL A 215 1.69 -80.49 -19.49
N GLU A 216 1.79 -79.81 -20.64
CA GLU A 216 0.79 -78.87 -21.17
C GLU A 216 -0.61 -79.49 -21.25
N ASP A 217 -0.75 -80.66 -21.89
CA ASP A 217 -2.03 -81.37 -21.99
C ASP A 217 -2.60 -81.81 -20.63
N THR A 218 -1.71 -82.04 -19.64
CA THR A 218 -2.12 -82.36 -18.26
C THR A 218 -2.65 -81.12 -17.54
N VAL A 219 -1.91 -79.99 -17.56
CA VAL A 219 -2.33 -78.76 -16.85
C VAL A 219 -3.56 -78.09 -17.48
N ASN A 220 -3.78 -78.28 -18.78
CA ASN A 220 -4.97 -77.80 -19.50
C ASN A 220 -6.26 -78.60 -19.15
N ARG A 221 -6.14 -79.79 -18.54
CA ARG A 221 -7.28 -80.69 -18.23
C ARG A 221 -7.62 -80.77 -16.74
N LEU A 222 -7.05 -79.90 -15.91
CA LEU A 222 -7.22 -79.94 -14.45
C LEU A 222 -8.64 -79.54 -14.00
N SER A 223 -9.18 -80.31 -13.05
CA SER A 223 -10.52 -80.13 -12.48
C SER A 223 -10.66 -78.86 -11.65
N ASP A 224 -11.90 -78.45 -11.37
CA ASP A 224 -12.17 -77.32 -10.46
C ASP A 224 -11.70 -77.63 -9.04
N GLY A 225 -11.11 -76.64 -8.37
CA GLY A 225 -10.45 -76.83 -7.07
C GLY A 225 -9.06 -77.46 -7.15
N THR A 226 -8.35 -77.27 -8.28
CA THR A 226 -6.94 -77.67 -8.44
C THR A 226 -6.05 -76.44 -8.63
N ILE A 227 -4.90 -76.41 -7.95
CA ILE A 227 -3.82 -75.42 -8.13
C ILE A 227 -2.59 -76.09 -8.76
N VAL A 228 -1.81 -75.35 -9.55
CA VAL A 228 -0.49 -75.79 -10.02
C VAL A 228 0.61 -75.05 -9.25
N ILE A 229 1.66 -75.74 -8.86
CA ILE A 229 2.91 -75.13 -8.34
C ILE A 229 4.05 -75.50 -9.29
N PHE A 230 4.63 -74.49 -9.93
CA PHE A 230 5.78 -74.64 -10.81
C PHE A 230 7.07 -74.56 -9.99
N GLY A 231 7.78 -75.68 -9.88
CA GLY A 231 9.09 -75.78 -9.26
C GLY A 231 10.22 -75.76 -10.28
N PRO A 232 11.45 -76.20 -9.93
CA PRO A 232 12.55 -76.28 -10.89
C PRO A 232 12.22 -77.25 -12.03
N PHE A 233 12.29 -76.74 -13.26
CA PHE A 233 12.06 -77.51 -14.47
C PHE A 233 12.99 -77.04 -15.60
N ASN A 234 14.15 -77.69 -15.69
CA ASN A 234 15.17 -77.45 -16.72
C ASN A 234 15.27 -78.62 -17.71
N ARG A 235 14.65 -79.77 -17.41
CA ARG A 235 14.68 -80.96 -18.28
C ARG A 235 13.38 -81.76 -18.23
N ASP A 236 12.80 -82.05 -19.39
CA ASP A 236 11.61 -82.90 -19.49
C ASP A 236 11.93 -84.42 -19.50
N GLY A 237 10.90 -85.27 -19.44
CA GLY A 237 11.03 -86.73 -19.49
C GLY A 237 11.54 -87.30 -20.82
N SER A 238 11.70 -86.47 -21.87
CA SER A 238 12.41 -86.84 -23.11
C SER A 238 13.91 -86.50 -23.06
N GLY A 239 14.34 -85.78 -22.01
CA GLY A 239 15.70 -85.28 -21.84
C GLY A 239 15.98 -83.96 -22.57
N LYS A 240 14.96 -83.28 -23.12
CA LYS A 240 15.10 -81.97 -23.74
C LYS A 240 15.32 -80.91 -22.64
N TYR A 241 16.28 -80.02 -22.87
CA TYR A 241 16.55 -78.88 -21.99
C TYR A 241 15.59 -77.72 -22.26
N TYR A 242 15.22 -77.01 -21.20
CA TYR A 242 14.43 -75.78 -21.19
C TYR A 242 15.08 -74.77 -20.25
N SER A 243 14.94 -73.47 -20.53
CA SER A 243 15.18 -72.44 -19.51
C SER A 243 13.95 -72.29 -18.62
N SER A 244 14.13 -71.84 -17.38
CA SER A 244 13.06 -71.76 -16.39
C SER A 244 11.91 -70.85 -16.84
N ASP A 245 12.21 -69.76 -17.55
CA ASP A 245 11.25 -68.84 -18.16
C ASP A 245 10.48 -69.47 -19.33
N GLU A 246 11.16 -70.21 -20.23
CA GLU A 246 10.52 -70.90 -21.36
C GLU A 246 9.53 -71.95 -20.83
N ALA A 247 9.95 -72.76 -19.85
CA ALA A 247 9.14 -73.79 -19.24
C ALA A 247 7.95 -73.22 -18.44
N ALA A 248 8.19 -72.20 -17.61
CA ALA A 248 7.11 -71.54 -16.86
C ALA A 248 6.07 -70.92 -17.80
N SER A 249 6.51 -70.25 -18.86
CA SER A 249 5.63 -69.61 -19.84
C SER A 249 4.76 -70.62 -20.59
N GLN A 250 5.33 -71.77 -21.01
CA GLN A 250 4.56 -72.86 -21.64
C GLN A 250 3.50 -73.44 -20.67
N VAL A 251 3.88 -73.72 -19.42
CA VAL A 251 2.96 -74.23 -18.39
C VAL A 251 1.86 -73.22 -18.02
N CYS A 252 2.20 -71.94 -17.84
CA CYS A 252 1.23 -70.89 -17.44
C CYS A 252 0.26 -70.49 -18.57
N GLN A 253 0.68 -70.64 -19.84
CA GLN A 253 -0.20 -70.46 -21.00
C GLN A 253 -1.16 -71.64 -21.20
N ALA A 254 -0.68 -72.88 -20.97
CA ALA A 254 -1.51 -74.09 -21.09
C ALA A 254 -2.45 -74.32 -19.89
N SER A 255 -2.09 -73.83 -18.70
CA SER A 255 -2.87 -74.04 -17.48
C SER A 255 -4.21 -73.29 -17.49
N VAL A 256 -5.29 -74.03 -17.21
CA VAL A 256 -6.63 -73.49 -16.93
C VAL A 256 -6.86 -73.19 -15.44
N ARG A 257 -5.78 -73.24 -14.63
CA ARG A 257 -5.77 -73.05 -13.17
C ARG A 257 -4.68 -72.07 -12.75
N PRO A 258 -4.81 -71.40 -11.59
CA PRO A 258 -3.75 -70.56 -11.06
C PRO A 258 -2.47 -71.37 -10.87
N VAL A 259 -1.36 -70.82 -11.35
CA VAL A 259 -0.01 -71.39 -11.23
C VAL A 259 0.76 -70.53 -10.25
N TYR A 260 1.23 -71.09 -9.14
CA TYR A 260 2.17 -70.44 -8.21
C TYR A 260 3.59 -70.91 -8.51
N GLY A 261 4.61 -70.19 -8.06
CA GLY A 261 6.01 -70.53 -8.33
C GLY A 261 6.89 -70.53 -7.08
N TYR A 262 8.16 -70.92 -7.25
CA TYR A 262 9.16 -70.94 -6.17
C TYR A 262 10.26 -69.88 -6.30
N SER A 263 10.36 -69.18 -7.44
CA SER A 263 11.39 -68.19 -7.74
C SER A 263 10.83 -66.98 -8.49
N ASP A 264 11.42 -65.81 -8.26
CA ASP A 264 11.06 -64.53 -8.89
C ASP A 264 11.33 -64.49 -10.40
N GLN A 265 12.31 -65.25 -10.89
CA GLN A 265 12.68 -65.34 -12.32
C GLN A 265 11.51 -65.77 -13.22
N VAL A 266 10.57 -66.54 -12.68
CA VAL A 266 9.37 -66.99 -13.40
C VAL A 266 8.14 -66.13 -13.13
N LEU A 267 8.21 -65.11 -12.25
CA LEU A 267 7.10 -64.23 -11.89
C LEU A 267 6.52 -63.49 -13.10
N SER A 268 7.39 -62.87 -13.91
CA SER A 268 7.00 -62.19 -15.16
C SER A 268 6.56 -63.14 -16.28
N HIS A 269 6.60 -64.47 -16.07
CA HIS A 269 6.31 -65.50 -17.06
C HIS A 269 4.97 -66.20 -16.87
N GLY A 270 4.09 -65.66 -16.00
CA GLY A 270 2.67 -65.98 -15.96
C GLY A 270 2.18 -66.72 -14.71
N ILE A 271 3.02 -66.88 -13.68
CA ILE A 271 2.58 -67.33 -12.36
C ILE A 271 1.84 -66.22 -11.61
N VAL A 272 0.98 -66.59 -10.67
CA VAL A 272 0.26 -65.70 -9.76
C VAL A 272 1.22 -65.00 -8.79
N GLY A 273 2.18 -65.76 -8.28
CA GLY A 273 3.09 -65.34 -7.22
C GLY A 273 3.51 -66.51 -6.34
N GLY A 274 3.94 -66.20 -5.12
CA GLY A 274 4.33 -67.17 -4.09
C GLY A 274 5.26 -66.54 -3.07
N GLU A 275 5.83 -67.38 -2.20
CA GLU A 275 6.96 -67.02 -1.35
C GLU A 275 8.24 -67.38 -2.13
N LEU A 276 8.73 -66.42 -2.91
CA LEU A 276 9.69 -66.66 -3.99
C LEU A 276 11.13 -66.45 -3.54
N ILE A 277 12.04 -67.30 -4.00
CA ILE A 277 13.47 -67.05 -3.87
C ILE A 277 13.98 -66.17 -5.02
N GLY A 278 14.86 -65.21 -4.71
CA GLY A 278 15.39 -64.25 -5.67
C GLY A 278 16.87 -63.96 -5.46
N GLY A 279 17.63 -63.96 -6.56
CA GLY A 279 19.10 -63.83 -6.53
C GLY A 279 19.55 -62.50 -5.92
N VAL A 280 18.87 -61.40 -6.24
CA VAL A 280 19.19 -60.05 -5.74
C VAL A 280 19.14 -59.99 -4.21
N TYR A 281 18.05 -60.47 -3.60
CA TYR A 281 17.94 -60.47 -2.14
C TYR A 281 18.98 -61.39 -1.48
N HIS A 282 19.24 -62.55 -2.09
CA HIS A 282 20.25 -63.49 -1.60
C HIS A 282 21.67 -62.88 -1.64
N GLY A 283 22.00 -62.14 -2.69
CA GLY A 283 23.23 -61.35 -2.81
C GLY A 283 23.31 -60.22 -1.79
N GLN A 284 22.21 -59.51 -1.52
CA GLN A 284 22.15 -58.42 -0.52
C GLN A 284 22.41 -58.93 0.90
N VAL A 285 21.86 -60.09 1.27
CA VAL A 285 22.06 -60.69 2.60
C VAL A 285 23.52 -61.14 2.76
N ALA A 286 24.08 -61.81 1.75
CA ALA A 286 25.50 -62.19 1.73
C ALA A 286 26.43 -60.96 1.83
N ALA A 287 26.14 -59.90 1.08
CA ALA A 287 26.87 -58.64 1.14
C ALA A 287 26.73 -57.91 2.48
N THR A 288 25.58 -58.04 3.16
CA THR A 288 25.39 -57.50 4.51
C THR A 288 26.23 -58.25 5.54
N VAL A 289 26.33 -59.58 5.42
CA VAL A 289 27.25 -60.41 6.21
C VAL A 289 28.71 -60.03 5.93
N ALA A 290 29.09 -59.84 4.67
CA ALA A 290 30.42 -59.34 4.30
C ALA A 290 30.72 -57.97 4.93
N LYS A 291 29.76 -57.05 4.91
CA LYS A 291 29.90 -55.71 5.52
C LYS A 291 30.16 -55.77 7.03
N ARG A 292 29.55 -56.72 7.74
CA ARG A 292 29.81 -56.98 9.19
C ARG A 292 31.24 -57.43 9.45
N ILE A 293 31.74 -58.39 8.66
CA ILE A 293 33.14 -58.86 8.76
C ILE A 293 34.10 -57.71 8.43
N MET A 294 33.82 -56.93 7.39
CA MET A 294 34.62 -55.76 7.00
C MET A 294 34.59 -54.62 8.03
N ALA A 295 33.56 -54.56 8.90
CA ALA A 295 33.49 -53.68 10.05
C ALA A 295 34.27 -54.18 11.28
N GLY A 296 34.82 -55.40 11.24
CA GLY A 296 35.69 -55.98 12.28
C GLY A 296 35.02 -57.04 13.16
N GLU A 297 33.83 -57.54 12.81
CA GLU A 297 33.21 -58.68 13.49
C GLU A 297 33.88 -60.00 13.07
N ALA A 298 34.16 -60.90 14.03
CA ALA A 298 34.84 -62.16 13.73
C ALA A 298 33.88 -63.15 13.05
N VAL A 299 34.38 -63.90 12.05
CA VAL A 299 33.58 -64.82 11.21
C VAL A 299 32.79 -65.83 12.07
N ARG A 300 33.44 -66.38 13.11
CA ARG A 300 32.85 -67.35 14.05
C ARG A 300 31.61 -66.83 14.79
N ASP A 301 31.55 -65.53 15.06
CA ASP A 301 30.49 -64.89 15.84
C ASP A 301 29.25 -64.59 14.99
N ILE A 302 29.40 -64.56 13.65
CA ILE A 302 28.30 -64.40 12.71
C ILE A 302 27.72 -65.78 12.36
N PRO A 303 26.48 -66.12 12.76
CA PRO A 303 25.89 -67.43 12.46
C PRO A 303 25.71 -67.63 10.95
N VAL A 304 25.76 -68.89 10.50
CA VAL A 304 25.27 -69.27 9.17
C VAL A 304 23.77 -69.01 9.14
N ILE A 305 23.30 -68.24 8.15
CA ILE A 305 21.89 -67.94 7.97
C ILE A 305 21.22 -69.14 7.30
N THR A 306 20.33 -69.79 8.04
CA THR A 306 19.56 -70.97 7.60
C THR A 306 18.06 -70.69 7.50
N GLU A 307 17.66 -69.42 7.55
CA GLU A 307 16.29 -68.99 7.31
C GLU A 307 16.09 -68.82 5.79
N PRO A 308 14.94 -69.24 5.20
CA PRO A 308 14.67 -69.01 3.78
C PRO A 308 14.77 -67.52 3.44
N GLN A 309 15.65 -67.17 2.50
CA GLN A 309 15.79 -65.79 2.03
C GLN A 309 14.85 -65.55 0.84
N THR A 310 13.56 -65.55 1.16
CA THR A 310 12.47 -65.42 0.20
C THR A 310 11.68 -64.13 0.40
N GLN A 311 10.85 -63.81 -0.59
CA GLN A 311 9.93 -62.70 -0.51
C GLN A 311 8.57 -63.09 -1.10
N SER A 312 7.50 -62.75 -0.38
CA SER A 312 6.13 -62.77 -0.92
C SER A 312 6.04 -61.81 -2.11
N MET A 313 5.88 -62.35 -3.31
CA MET A 313 5.81 -61.57 -4.56
C MET A 313 4.67 -62.06 -5.46
N PHE A 314 3.93 -61.13 -6.07
CA PHE A 314 2.73 -61.44 -6.87
C PHE A 314 2.66 -60.58 -8.14
N ASP A 315 2.17 -61.15 -9.24
CA ASP A 315 1.95 -60.43 -10.51
C ASP A 315 0.53 -59.84 -10.55
N TYR A 316 0.44 -58.52 -10.68
CA TYR A 316 -0.84 -57.80 -10.71
C TYR A 316 -1.79 -58.28 -11.81
N ASN A 317 -1.29 -58.64 -12.99
CA ASN A 317 -2.15 -59.10 -14.09
C ASN A 317 -2.71 -60.50 -13.81
N GLN A 318 -1.93 -61.41 -13.21
CA GLN A 318 -2.44 -62.71 -12.78
C GLN A 318 -3.37 -62.58 -11.58
N MET A 319 -3.11 -61.68 -10.62
CA MET A 319 -4.07 -61.37 -9.53
C MET A 319 -5.43 -60.94 -10.10
N GLN A 320 -5.45 -60.04 -11.08
CA GLN A 320 -6.69 -59.64 -11.77
C GLN A 320 -7.34 -60.79 -12.55
N ARG A 321 -6.55 -61.70 -13.15
CA ARG A 321 -7.05 -62.88 -13.89
C ARG A 321 -7.76 -63.89 -12.97
N TRP A 322 -7.33 -64.01 -11.72
CA TRP A 322 -7.81 -65.01 -10.75
C TRP A 322 -8.65 -64.40 -9.60
N ASP A 323 -9.09 -63.14 -9.71
CA ASP A 323 -9.90 -62.39 -8.72
C ASP A 323 -9.28 -62.28 -7.31
N ILE A 324 -7.94 -62.22 -7.25
CA ILE A 324 -7.16 -62.07 -6.01
C ILE A 324 -6.98 -60.58 -5.69
N LYS A 325 -7.30 -60.16 -4.46
CA LYS A 325 -7.19 -58.77 -4.02
C LYS A 325 -5.89 -58.53 -3.26
N GLU A 326 -5.40 -57.29 -3.34
CA GLU A 326 -4.21 -56.85 -2.57
C GLU A 326 -4.41 -56.96 -1.05
N SER A 327 -5.65 -56.93 -0.56
CA SER A 327 -6.00 -57.10 0.86
C SER A 327 -5.84 -58.52 1.38
N ASP A 328 -5.78 -59.49 0.48
CA ASP A 328 -5.83 -60.92 0.80
C ASP A 328 -4.41 -61.53 0.77
N LEU A 329 -3.40 -60.73 0.42
CA LEU A 329 -1.98 -61.09 0.38
C LEU A 329 -1.30 -60.95 1.76
N PRO A 330 -0.17 -61.66 2.01
CA PRO A 330 0.68 -61.44 3.17
C PRO A 330 1.16 -59.98 3.32
N GLU A 331 1.27 -59.51 4.56
CA GLU A 331 1.74 -58.15 4.85
C GLU A 331 3.22 -57.99 4.43
N GLY A 332 3.52 -56.97 3.64
CA GLY A 332 4.85 -56.76 3.04
C GLY A 332 5.05 -57.36 1.63
N SER A 333 4.02 -57.98 1.04
CA SER A 333 4.08 -58.52 -0.32
C SER A 333 4.44 -57.48 -1.38
N ILE A 334 5.38 -57.82 -2.28
CA ILE A 334 5.70 -57.01 -3.47
C ILE A 334 4.73 -57.37 -4.60
N ILE A 335 4.07 -56.35 -5.18
CA ILE A 335 3.19 -56.51 -6.34
C ILE A 335 3.90 -55.96 -7.58
N VAL A 336 4.29 -56.86 -8.50
CA VAL A 336 4.91 -56.49 -9.78
C VAL A 336 3.86 -56.25 -10.87
N ASN A 337 4.24 -55.57 -11.94
CA ASN A 337 3.38 -55.21 -13.08
C ASN A 337 2.11 -54.40 -12.73
N LYS A 338 2.04 -53.81 -11.54
CA LYS A 338 0.98 -52.87 -11.14
C LYS A 338 1.08 -51.58 -11.97
N PRO A 339 0.00 -51.12 -12.64
CA PRO A 339 0.05 -49.93 -13.47
C PRO A 339 0.26 -48.67 -12.61
N HIS A 340 1.39 -47.98 -12.81
CA HIS A 340 1.64 -46.69 -12.17
C HIS A 340 0.56 -45.66 -12.51
N SER A 341 0.11 -44.91 -11.50
CA SER A 341 -0.77 -43.79 -11.77
C SER A 341 -0.05 -42.73 -12.62
N PHE A 342 -0.78 -42.04 -13.52
CA PHE A 342 -0.24 -40.93 -14.32
C PHE A 342 0.48 -39.89 -13.44
N TYR A 343 -0.03 -39.68 -12.22
CA TYR A 343 0.53 -38.78 -11.23
C TYR A 343 1.90 -39.25 -10.69
N GLU A 344 2.06 -40.53 -10.34
CA GLU A 344 3.34 -41.06 -9.84
C GLU A 344 4.41 -41.06 -10.92
N ALA A 345 4.10 -41.60 -12.10
CA ALA A 345 5.02 -41.67 -13.24
C ALA A 345 5.53 -40.29 -13.68
N ASN A 346 4.72 -39.23 -13.48
CA ASN A 346 5.04 -37.87 -13.90
C ASN A 346 5.20 -36.90 -12.71
N LYS A 347 5.35 -37.36 -11.47
CA LYS A 347 5.35 -36.50 -10.27
C LYS A 347 6.32 -35.33 -10.38
N TRP A 348 7.55 -35.60 -10.82
CA TRP A 348 8.58 -34.58 -11.03
C TRP A 348 8.31 -33.67 -12.24
N LEU A 349 7.72 -34.21 -13.31
CA LEU A 349 7.32 -33.42 -14.49
C LEU A 349 6.17 -32.46 -14.12
N ILE A 350 5.17 -32.93 -13.39
CA ILE A 350 4.03 -32.15 -12.90
C ILE A 350 4.51 -31.06 -11.92
N LEU A 351 5.38 -31.41 -10.96
CA LEU A 351 5.99 -30.43 -10.06
C LEU A 351 6.82 -29.39 -10.82
N SER A 352 7.58 -29.80 -11.84
CA SER A 352 8.38 -28.89 -12.67
C SER A 352 7.50 -27.97 -13.52
N ILE A 353 6.39 -28.48 -14.08
CA ILE A 353 5.39 -27.69 -14.82
C ILE A 353 4.68 -26.71 -13.90
N ILE A 354 4.31 -27.11 -12.67
CA ILE A 354 3.71 -26.22 -11.67
C ILE A 354 4.70 -25.15 -11.23
N ALA A 355 5.96 -25.50 -10.92
CA ALA A 355 7.00 -24.55 -10.58
C ALA A 355 7.27 -23.57 -11.73
N PHE A 356 7.35 -24.06 -12.97
CA PHE A 356 7.48 -23.22 -14.16
C PHE A 356 6.27 -22.28 -14.33
N MET A 357 5.04 -22.77 -14.15
CA MET A 357 3.83 -21.93 -14.20
C MET A 357 3.80 -20.88 -13.08
N ILE A 358 4.24 -21.21 -11.86
CA ILE A 358 4.39 -20.25 -10.76
C ILE A 358 5.43 -19.19 -11.11
N VAL A 359 6.61 -19.57 -11.61
CA VAL A 359 7.66 -18.63 -12.04
C VAL A 359 7.17 -17.76 -13.21
N GLN A 360 6.50 -18.31 -14.21
CA GLN A 360 5.89 -17.55 -15.30
C GLN A 360 4.81 -16.59 -14.78
N THR A 361 3.97 -17.02 -13.84
CA THR A 361 2.94 -16.18 -13.22
C THR A 361 3.57 -15.04 -12.42
N LEU A 362 4.62 -15.31 -11.63
CA LEU A 362 5.38 -14.30 -10.90
C LEU A 362 6.08 -13.31 -11.85
N ILE A 363 6.64 -13.78 -12.97
CA ILE A 363 7.21 -12.92 -14.02
C ILE A 363 6.11 -12.08 -14.69
N ILE A 364 4.96 -12.65 -15.02
CA ILE A 364 3.83 -11.92 -15.62
C ILE A 364 3.28 -10.89 -14.64
N VAL A 365 3.10 -11.23 -13.35
CA VAL A 365 2.70 -10.30 -12.30
C VAL A 365 3.76 -9.21 -12.12
N ALA A 366 5.05 -9.54 -12.10
CA ALA A 366 6.12 -8.55 -12.03
C ALA A 366 6.15 -7.63 -13.28
N LEU A 367 5.91 -8.16 -14.47
CA LEU A 367 5.80 -7.40 -15.72
C LEU A 367 4.53 -6.55 -15.77
N VAL A 368 3.41 -7.02 -15.24
CA VAL A 368 2.16 -6.27 -15.11
C VAL A 368 2.31 -5.17 -14.06
N VAL A 369 2.89 -5.45 -12.89
CA VAL A 369 3.20 -4.44 -11.87
C VAL A 369 4.21 -3.42 -12.41
N ASN A 370 5.24 -3.84 -13.15
CA ASN A 370 6.21 -2.93 -13.77
C ASN A 370 5.56 -2.11 -14.91
N ARG A 371 4.72 -2.71 -15.76
CA ARG A 371 3.96 -2.01 -16.80
C ARG A 371 2.92 -1.06 -16.21
N SER A 372 2.28 -1.41 -15.10
CA SER A 372 1.35 -0.57 -14.36
C SER A 372 2.06 0.55 -13.61
N ARG A 373 3.21 0.30 -12.98
CA ARG A 373 4.10 1.34 -12.42
C ARG A 373 4.61 2.27 -13.51
N ARG A 374 4.97 1.76 -14.68
CA ARG A 374 5.43 2.56 -15.81
C ARG A 374 4.29 3.36 -16.44
N LYS A 375 3.10 2.78 -16.63
CA LYS A 375 1.90 3.52 -17.07
C LYS A 375 1.44 4.53 -16.02
N ALA A 376 1.55 4.21 -14.73
CA ALA A 376 1.28 5.14 -13.64
C ALA A 376 2.29 6.28 -13.66
N ALA A 377 3.59 6.02 -13.83
CA ALA A 377 4.61 7.05 -13.96
C ALA A 377 4.49 7.87 -15.26
N GLU A 378 4.14 7.26 -16.40
CA GLU A 378 3.85 7.96 -17.66
C GLU A 378 2.59 8.84 -17.53
N LYS A 379 1.56 8.35 -16.80
CA LYS A 379 0.33 9.09 -16.49
C LYS A 379 0.58 10.19 -15.46
N GLU A 380 1.33 9.94 -14.39
CA GLU A 380 1.74 10.92 -13.38
C GLU A 380 2.63 11.99 -13.99
N LEU A 381 3.54 11.63 -14.91
CA LEU A 381 4.38 12.58 -15.62
C LEU A 381 3.53 13.46 -16.55
N LYS A 382 2.61 12.87 -17.32
CA LYS A 382 1.73 13.64 -18.19
C LYS A 382 0.73 14.50 -17.41
N GLU A 383 0.11 13.96 -16.38
CA GLU A 383 -0.70 14.74 -15.44
C GLU A 383 0.13 15.78 -14.69
N SER A 384 1.43 15.55 -14.44
CA SER A 384 2.32 16.54 -13.82
C SER A 384 2.70 17.65 -14.80
N GLU A 385 2.91 17.35 -16.09
CA GLU A 385 3.06 18.36 -17.14
C GLU A 385 1.77 19.16 -17.36
N ASP A 386 0.62 18.49 -17.40
CA ASP A 386 -0.69 19.12 -17.58
C ASP A 386 -1.09 19.93 -16.33
N ARG A 387 -0.84 19.42 -15.10
CA ARG A 387 -0.95 20.18 -13.85
C ARG A 387 0.01 21.37 -13.83
N PHE A 388 1.27 21.18 -14.20
CA PHE A 388 2.24 22.28 -14.26
C PHE A 388 1.81 23.34 -15.26
N ARG A 389 1.32 22.96 -16.46
CA ARG A 389 0.85 23.89 -17.47
C ARG A 389 -0.43 24.62 -17.02
N MET A 390 -1.40 23.91 -16.43
CA MET A 390 -2.59 24.52 -15.84
C MET A 390 -2.23 25.50 -14.73
N ILE A 391 -1.39 25.12 -13.77
CA ILE A 391 -0.93 26.00 -12.69
C ILE A 391 -0.19 27.20 -13.26
N PHE A 392 0.74 26.99 -14.20
CA PHE A 392 1.55 28.06 -14.79
C PHE A 392 0.69 29.07 -15.56
N ASP A 393 -0.28 28.60 -16.36
CA ASP A 393 -1.21 29.45 -17.12
C ASP A 393 -2.39 30.00 -16.29
N SER A 394 -2.63 29.49 -15.07
CA SER A 394 -3.64 30.02 -14.12
C SER A 394 -3.10 31.02 -13.10
N ILE A 395 -1.78 31.27 -13.06
CA ILE A 395 -1.21 32.28 -12.17
C ILE A 395 -1.55 33.68 -12.70
N ASN A 396 -2.28 34.46 -11.90
CA ASN A 396 -2.70 35.84 -12.20
C ASN A 396 -1.56 36.88 -12.27
N ASP A 397 -0.32 36.49 -11.98
CA ASP A 397 0.87 37.30 -12.21
C ASP A 397 1.51 36.93 -13.56
N ALA A 398 2.20 37.86 -14.21
CA ALA A 398 2.98 37.55 -15.40
C ALA A 398 4.25 36.77 -15.00
N VAL A 399 4.31 35.48 -15.36
CA VAL A 399 5.44 34.59 -15.06
C VAL A 399 6.16 34.16 -16.33
N PHE A 400 7.48 34.38 -16.34
CA PHE A 400 8.34 33.85 -17.41
C PHE A 400 9.70 33.34 -16.91
N THR A 401 10.32 32.46 -17.68
CA THR A 401 11.71 32.01 -17.44
C THR A 401 12.62 32.51 -18.53
N GLN A 402 13.77 33.05 -18.15
CA GLN A 402 14.83 33.49 -19.09
C GLN A 402 16.08 32.62 -18.99
N ASN A 403 16.81 32.52 -20.10
CA ASN A 403 18.13 31.88 -20.17
C ASN A 403 19.17 32.74 -19.41
N ILE A 404 20.05 32.10 -18.63
CA ILE A 404 21.09 32.80 -17.84
C ILE A 404 22.19 33.41 -18.73
N GLU A 405 22.57 32.74 -19.81
CA GLU A 405 23.66 33.14 -20.70
C GLU A 405 23.20 34.17 -21.74
N THR A 406 22.01 33.97 -22.33
CA THR A 406 21.52 34.78 -23.46
C THR A 406 20.49 35.83 -23.07
N GLY A 407 19.88 35.74 -21.88
CA GLY A 407 18.77 36.61 -21.46
C GLY A 407 17.48 36.44 -22.27
N ALA A 408 17.40 35.44 -23.15
CA ALA A 408 16.23 35.16 -23.98
C ALA A 408 15.08 34.56 -23.15
N ILE A 409 13.85 34.99 -23.43
CA ILE A 409 12.64 34.51 -22.76
C ILE A 409 12.25 33.12 -23.33
N ILE A 410 12.24 32.09 -22.48
CA ILE A 410 12.05 30.69 -22.90
C ILE A 410 10.60 30.22 -22.74
N ASN A 411 10.01 30.47 -21.57
CA ASN A 411 8.62 30.09 -21.25
C ASN A 411 7.90 31.31 -20.70
N VAL A 412 6.66 31.55 -21.13
CA VAL A 412 5.77 32.64 -20.66
C VAL A 412 4.38 32.08 -20.39
N ASN A 413 3.73 32.48 -19.30
CA ASN A 413 2.32 32.14 -19.06
C ASN A 413 1.38 33.06 -19.85
N ASN A 414 0.11 32.68 -19.98
CA ASN A 414 -0.90 33.48 -20.69
C ASN A 414 -0.98 34.92 -20.16
N THR A 415 -0.95 35.11 -18.83
CA THR A 415 -1.00 36.45 -18.22
C THR A 415 0.19 37.35 -18.58
N THR A 416 1.36 36.78 -18.91
CA THR A 416 2.48 37.56 -19.48
C THR A 416 2.15 38.06 -20.89
N CYS A 417 1.47 37.25 -21.70
CA CYS A 417 1.02 37.66 -23.03
C CYS A 417 0.01 38.82 -22.90
N ASP A 418 -0.98 38.67 -22.02
CA ASP A 418 -2.07 39.65 -21.83
C ASP A 418 -1.56 40.97 -21.21
N MET A 419 -0.68 40.90 -20.20
CA MET A 419 -0.13 42.08 -19.52
C MET A 419 0.73 42.96 -20.43
N PHE A 420 1.44 42.37 -21.40
CA PHE A 420 2.34 43.10 -22.31
C PHE A 420 1.78 43.29 -23.72
N GLY A 421 0.72 42.58 -24.09
CA GLY A 421 0.04 42.65 -25.39
C GLY A 421 0.72 41.88 -26.53
N TYR A 422 1.61 40.94 -26.22
CA TYR A 422 2.36 40.14 -27.21
C TYR A 422 1.89 38.69 -27.21
N THR A 423 1.95 38.01 -28.35
CA THR A 423 1.75 36.55 -28.39
C THR A 423 2.93 35.80 -27.77
N ARG A 424 2.67 34.55 -27.33
CA ARG A 424 3.69 33.62 -26.78
C ARG A 424 4.86 33.36 -27.75
N GLU A 425 4.61 33.40 -29.05
CA GLU A 425 5.63 33.29 -30.12
C GLU A 425 6.50 34.55 -30.24
N GLU A 426 5.91 35.74 -30.08
CA GLU A 426 6.62 37.02 -30.18
C GLU A 426 7.45 37.30 -28.93
N LEU A 427 6.89 37.08 -27.74
CA LEU A 427 7.61 37.25 -26.47
C LEU A 427 8.88 36.41 -26.39
N ARG A 428 8.87 35.19 -26.95
CA ARG A 428 10.05 34.32 -27.08
C ARG A 428 11.16 34.88 -27.99
N LYS A 429 10.80 35.79 -28.90
CA LYS A 429 11.71 36.48 -29.82
C LYS A 429 12.14 37.85 -29.27
N GLN A 430 11.52 38.32 -28.19
CA GLN A 430 11.87 39.55 -27.50
C GLN A 430 12.94 39.34 -26.42
N SER A 431 13.59 40.44 -26.06
CA SER A 431 14.47 40.53 -24.89
C SER A 431 13.77 41.30 -23.77
N VAL A 432 14.17 41.06 -22.52
CA VAL A 432 13.70 41.85 -21.36
C VAL A 432 14.03 43.35 -21.50
N GLN A 433 14.97 43.71 -22.37
CA GLN A 433 15.31 45.11 -22.65
C GLN A 433 14.23 45.82 -23.50
N THR A 434 13.50 45.10 -24.36
CA THR A 434 12.47 45.70 -25.24
C THR A 434 11.22 46.13 -24.48
N ILE A 435 10.89 45.41 -23.39
CA ILE A 435 9.67 45.64 -22.57
C ILE A 435 9.91 46.59 -21.38
N SER A 436 11.11 47.14 -21.24
CA SER A 436 11.50 48.07 -20.16
C SER A 436 11.33 49.54 -20.61
N ALA A 437 10.93 50.43 -19.70
CA ALA A 437 10.72 51.85 -20.02
C ALA A 437 12.03 52.61 -20.31
N GLY A 438 13.15 52.22 -19.70
CA GLY A 438 14.48 52.82 -19.92
C GLY A 438 14.74 54.19 -19.26
N GLU A 439 13.76 54.72 -18.51
CA GLU A 439 13.82 56.04 -17.86
C GLU A 439 14.07 55.95 -16.35
N ALA A 440 14.55 57.05 -15.74
CA ALA A 440 14.74 57.20 -14.29
C ALA A 440 13.41 56.96 -13.52
N PRO A 441 13.44 56.45 -12.27
CA PRO A 441 14.58 56.40 -11.34
C PRO A 441 15.57 55.24 -11.51
N TYR A 442 15.35 54.28 -12.40
CA TYR A 442 16.24 53.12 -12.56
C TYR A 442 16.71 52.92 -14.02
N THR A 443 18.01 52.67 -14.19
CA THR A 443 18.66 52.68 -15.50
C THR A 443 18.95 51.28 -16.06
N ARG A 444 19.31 51.19 -17.35
CA ARG A 444 19.78 49.95 -18.00
C ARG A 444 20.96 49.29 -17.25
N LYS A 445 21.80 50.08 -16.58
CA LYS A 445 22.95 49.59 -15.79
C LYS A 445 22.48 48.82 -14.55
N ASP A 446 21.41 49.29 -13.91
CA ASP A 446 20.83 48.69 -12.70
C ASP A 446 20.13 47.37 -13.03
N ALA A 447 19.41 47.30 -14.16
CA ALA A 447 18.81 46.06 -14.65
C ALA A 447 19.86 44.93 -14.84
N ILE A 448 20.99 45.24 -15.49
CA ILE A 448 22.08 44.28 -15.71
C ILE A 448 22.73 43.88 -14.38
N GLY A 449 22.92 44.82 -13.45
CA GLY A 449 23.45 44.55 -12.12
C GLY A 449 22.57 43.59 -11.31
N ARG A 450 21.26 43.81 -11.32
CA ARG A 450 20.27 42.94 -10.66
C ARG A 450 20.22 41.54 -11.29
N ILE A 451 20.23 41.42 -12.61
CA ILE A 451 20.28 40.11 -13.29
C ILE A 451 21.52 39.33 -12.85
N LYS A 452 22.72 39.97 -12.78
CA LYS A 452 23.94 39.30 -12.29
C LYS A 452 23.81 38.79 -10.85
N LYS A 453 23.23 39.57 -9.95
CA LYS A 453 22.94 39.15 -8.56
C LYS A 453 21.99 37.94 -8.50
N ALA A 454 20.94 37.95 -9.32
CA ALA A 454 20.02 36.81 -9.45
C ALA A 454 20.73 35.55 -9.97
N VAL A 455 21.69 35.65 -10.90
CA VAL A 455 22.52 34.52 -11.37
C VAL A 455 23.40 33.97 -10.22
N SER A 456 24.01 34.83 -9.41
CA SER A 456 24.76 34.38 -8.22
C SER A 456 23.90 33.76 -7.11
N GLY A 457 22.57 33.72 -7.28
CA GLY A 457 21.63 33.10 -6.33
C GLY A 457 20.99 34.07 -5.35
N GLU A 458 21.32 35.36 -5.40
CA GLU A 458 20.74 36.40 -4.56
C GLU A 458 19.40 36.86 -5.16
N PRO A 459 18.23 36.46 -4.60
CA PRO A 459 16.94 36.82 -5.19
C PRO A 459 16.77 38.34 -5.20
N GLN A 460 16.27 38.87 -6.33
CA GLN A 460 16.07 40.30 -6.52
C GLN A 460 14.57 40.60 -6.53
N LEU A 461 14.13 41.40 -5.58
CA LEU A 461 12.81 42.02 -5.58
C LEU A 461 12.97 43.53 -5.82
N PHE A 462 12.20 44.10 -6.73
CA PHE A 462 12.20 45.54 -7.00
C PHE A 462 11.01 45.97 -7.86
N GLU A 463 10.60 47.21 -7.65
CA GLU A 463 9.61 47.87 -8.50
C GLU A 463 10.26 48.40 -9.77
N TRP A 464 9.60 48.24 -10.90
CA TRP A 464 10.11 48.63 -12.21
C TRP A 464 9.01 49.25 -13.08
N ARG A 465 9.43 50.13 -13.99
CA ARG A 465 8.53 50.74 -14.97
C ARG A 465 8.69 50.05 -16.32
N VAL A 466 7.60 49.51 -16.84
CA VAL A 466 7.58 48.67 -18.04
C VAL A 466 6.68 49.28 -19.11
N LYS A 467 6.83 48.75 -20.34
CA LYS A 467 6.19 49.26 -21.55
C LYS A 467 5.35 48.16 -22.21
N HIS A 468 4.07 48.45 -22.41
CA HIS A 468 3.13 47.63 -23.18
C HIS A 468 3.42 47.75 -24.69
N ILE A 469 2.99 46.78 -25.52
CA ILE A 469 3.17 46.81 -26.98
C ILE A 469 2.61 48.09 -27.63
N SER A 470 1.53 48.66 -27.09
CA SER A 470 0.92 49.92 -27.55
C SER A 470 1.67 51.19 -27.13
N GLY A 471 2.76 51.06 -26.35
CA GLY A 471 3.55 52.17 -25.84
C GLY A 471 3.15 52.69 -24.45
N ARG A 472 2.04 52.21 -23.86
CA ARG A 472 1.61 52.58 -22.49
C ARG A 472 2.68 52.18 -21.45
N LEU A 473 3.01 53.10 -20.54
CA LEU A 473 3.86 52.83 -19.37
C LEU A 473 3.02 52.48 -18.15
N PHE A 474 3.45 51.48 -17.37
CA PHE A 474 2.81 51.05 -16.13
C PHE A 474 3.85 50.52 -15.12
N TRP A 475 3.44 50.34 -13.86
CA TRP A 475 4.33 49.89 -12.77
C TRP A 475 4.15 48.41 -12.49
N VAL A 476 5.26 47.69 -12.39
CA VAL A 476 5.27 46.29 -11.95
C VAL A 476 6.19 46.07 -10.75
N ASP A 477 5.78 45.19 -9.85
CA ASP A 477 6.68 44.58 -8.87
C ASP A 477 7.36 43.37 -9.52
N VAL A 478 8.69 43.32 -9.52
CA VAL A 478 9.50 42.32 -10.23
C VAL A 478 10.28 41.47 -9.23
N SER A 479 9.98 40.18 -9.22
CA SER A 479 10.72 39.16 -8.48
C SER A 479 11.54 38.31 -9.45
N MET A 480 12.87 38.29 -9.29
CA MET A 480 13.79 37.45 -10.05
C MET A 480 14.58 36.52 -9.13
N LYS A 481 14.55 35.21 -9.41
CA LYS A 481 15.36 34.21 -8.71
C LYS A 481 15.95 33.18 -9.67
N ARG A 482 17.13 32.66 -9.35
CA ARG A 482 17.67 31.45 -9.99
C ARG A 482 16.74 30.27 -9.67
N ALA A 483 16.37 29.53 -10.70
CA ALA A 483 15.49 28.37 -10.63
C ALA A 483 16.04 27.27 -11.52
N VAL A 484 16.11 26.05 -11.02
CA VAL A 484 16.48 24.88 -11.81
C VAL A 484 15.21 24.31 -12.44
N VAL A 485 15.11 24.38 -13.76
CA VAL A 485 13.94 23.88 -14.51
C VAL A 485 14.40 22.70 -15.37
N GLY A 486 14.12 21.48 -14.88
CA GLY A 486 14.68 20.25 -15.44
C GLY A 486 16.17 20.15 -15.11
N LYS A 487 17.02 20.03 -16.14
CA LYS A 487 18.49 20.01 -16.00
C LYS A 487 19.16 21.36 -16.28
N HIS A 488 18.37 22.41 -16.51
CA HIS A 488 18.90 23.72 -16.91
C HIS A 488 18.61 24.76 -15.85
N GLU A 489 19.65 25.51 -15.49
CA GLU A 489 19.49 26.69 -14.66
C GLU A 489 18.90 27.83 -15.49
N ARG A 490 17.91 28.51 -14.91
CA ARG A 490 17.20 29.64 -15.51
C ARG A 490 17.02 30.72 -14.44
N ILE A 491 16.65 31.91 -14.87
CA ILE A 491 16.04 32.88 -13.95
C ILE A 491 14.52 32.80 -14.16
N LEU A 492 13.79 32.56 -13.07
CA LEU A 492 12.35 32.75 -13.00
C LEU A 492 12.09 34.22 -12.69
N VAL A 493 11.28 34.85 -13.53
CA VAL A 493 10.81 36.23 -13.40
C VAL A 493 9.31 36.19 -13.15
N VAL A 494 8.87 36.84 -12.08
CA VAL A 494 7.45 37.07 -11.77
C VAL A 494 7.22 38.58 -11.74
N MET A 495 6.20 39.05 -12.44
CA MET A 495 5.80 40.45 -12.52
C MET A 495 4.33 40.61 -12.16
N ARG A 496 4.02 41.52 -11.25
CA ARG A 496 2.65 41.90 -10.87
C ARG A 496 2.43 43.37 -11.19
N ASP A 497 1.32 43.73 -11.86
CA ASP A 497 0.94 45.14 -12.02
C ASP A 497 0.59 45.71 -10.63
N ILE A 498 1.30 46.78 -10.24
CA ILE A 498 1.12 47.48 -8.96
C ILE A 498 0.66 48.92 -9.15
N THR A 499 0.13 49.27 -10.32
CA THR A 499 -0.25 50.65 -10.65
C THR A 499 -1.34 51.17 -9.69
N GLU A 500 -2.39 50.40 -9.40
CA GLU A 500 -3.38 50.76 -8.37
C GLU A 500 -2.77 50.80 -6.96
N ARG A 501 -1.91 49.83 -6.61
CA ARG A 501 -1.21 49.79 -5.33
C ARG A 501 -0.39 51.06 -5.11
N LYS A 502 0.27 51.62 -6.14
CA LYS A 502 1.01 52.88 -6.02
C LYS A 502 0.12 54.09 -5.76
N HIS A 503 -1.09 54.11 -6.33
CA HIS A 503 -2.08 55.14 -6.00
C HIS A 503 -2.62 54.99 -4.56
N LEU A 504 -2.82 53.76 -4.09
CA LEU A 504 -3.25 53.48 -2.72
C LEU A 504 -2.15 53.74 -1.68
N GLU A 505 -0.88 53.39 -1.97
CA GLU A 505 0.26 53.68 -1.08
C GLU A 505 0.44 55.19 -0.86
N ALA A 506 0.30 56.01 -1.90
CA ALA A 506 0.33 57.47 -1.75
C ALA A 506 -0.76 57.99 -0.79
N ARG A 507 -1.96 57.38 -0.81
CA ARG A 507 -3.06 57.70 0.12
C ARG A 507 -2.81 57.16 1.53
N MET A 508 -2.27 55.94 1.65
CA MET A 508 -1.93 55.31 2.93
C MET A 508 -0.80 56.02 3.67
N ILE A 509 0.22 56.52 2.94
CA ILE A 509 1.33 57.30 3.52
C ILE A 509 0.80 58.58 4.17
N HIS A 510 -0.15 59.26 3.53
CA HIS A 510 -0.79 60.44 4.11
C HIS A 510 -1.53 60.11 5.42
N LEU A 511 -2.37 59.07 5.42
CA LEU A 511 -3.13 58.66 6.61
C LEU A 511 -2.23 58.15 7.76
N ASN A 512 -1.17 57.40 7.44
CA ASN A 512 -0.18 56.95 8.43
C ASN A 512 0.62 58.09 9.06
N LEU A 513 0.88 59.18 8.33
CA LEU A 513 1.53 60.37 8.91
C LEU A 513 0.67 61.01 9.99
N VAL A 514 -0.65 61.11 9.77
CA VAL A 514 -1.57 61.67 10.78
C VAL A 514 -1.74 60.71 11.96
N LEU A 515 -1.90 59.40 11.73
CA LEU A 515 -1.91 58.38 12.79
C LEU A 515 -0.61 58.38 13.64
N HIS A 516 0.55 58.64 13.02
CA HIS A 516 1.81 58.79 13.76
C HIS A 516 1.83 60.02 14.68
N ALA A 517 1.16 61.11 14.30
CA ALA A 517 0.98 62.27 15.17
C ALA A 517 0.18 61.91 16.43
N ILE A 518 -0.96 61.23 16.29
CA ILE A 518 -1.79 60.75 17.41
C ILE A 518 -0.96 59.91 18.36
N ARG A 519 -0.35 58.83 17.84
CA ARG A 519 0.42 57.87 18.66
C ARG A 519 1.59 58.53 19.38
N SER A 520 2.18 59.58 18.81
CA SER A 520 3.25 60.35 19.47
C SER A 520 2.71 61.16 20.64
N VAL A 521 1.50 61.73 20.52
CA VAL A 521 0.79 62.39 21.62
C VAL A 521 0.36 61.37 22.69
N SER A 522 -0.22 60.23 22.32
CA SER A 522 -0.60 59.14 23.26
C SER A 522 0.59 58.54 24.01
N GLN A 523 1.81 58.61 23.46
CA GLN A 523 3.03 58.13 24.14
C GLN A 523 3.66 59.14 25.11
N LEU A 524 3.41 60.45 24.95
CA LEU A 524 3.88 61.45 25.92
C LEU A 524 3.30 61.22 27.31
N VAL A 525 2.06 60.70 27.35
CA VAL A 525 1.26 60.38 28.55
C VAL A 525 1.99 59.49 29.57
N VAL A 526 2.88 58.61 29.11
CA VAL A 526 3.58 57.61 29.94
C VAL A 526 5.02 58.04 30.25
N LYS A 527 5.55 59.07 29.55
CA LYS A 527 6.97 59.43 29.60
C LYS A 527 7.25 60.74 30.34
N GLU A 528 6.38 61.74 30.18
CA GLU A 528 6.59 63.05 30.77
C GLU A 528 5.84 63.18 32.08
N ASN A 529 6.55 63.09 33.20
CA ASN A 529 5.97 63.30 34.54
C ASN A 529 5.83 64.79 34.92
N ASP A 530 5.80 65.69 33.92
CA ASP A 530 5.63 67.13 34.05
C ASP A 530 4.49 67.65 33.16
N ARG A 531 3.54 68.36 33.77
CA ARG A 531 2.29 68.81 33.13
C ARG A 531 2.51 69.81 32.00
N ASP A 532 3.40 70.78 32.18
CA ASP A 532 3.50 71.91 31.26
C ASP A 532 4.37 71.54 30.04
N ARG A 533 5.36 70.64 30.24
CA ARG A 533 6.07 69.98 29.14
C ARG A 533 5.16 69.09 28.29
N LEU A 534 4.24 68.36 28.92
CA LEU A 534 3.29 67.49 28.21
C LEU A 534 2.45 68.29 27.18
N LEU A 535 1.95 69.46 27.56
CA LEU A 535 1.13 70.31 26.69
C LEU A 535 1.92 70.90 25.51
N GLN A 536 3.11 71.45 25.76
CA GLN A 536 3.93 72.04 24.70
C GLN A 536 4.37 70.97 23.69
N ARG A 537 4.85 69.82 24.17
CA ARG A 537 5.28 68.72 23.30
C ARG A 537 4.12 68.09 22.52
N ALA A 538 2.88 68.19 23.00
CA ALA A 538 1.70 67.80 22.22
C ALA A 538 1.46 68.74 21.03
N CYS A 539 1.53 70.07 21.24
CA CYS A 539 1.43 71.05 20.15
C CYS A 539 2.58 70.92 19.13
N ASP A 540 3.82 70.75 19.59
CA ASP A 540 5.00 70.63 18.72
C ASP A 540 4.90 69.38 17.82
N ASN A 541 4.58 68.21 18.40
CA ASN A 541 4.45 66.94 17.67
C ASN A 541 3.40 66.99 16.55
N LEU A 542 2.33 67.76 16.71
CA LEU A 542 1.25 67.89 15.72
C LEU A 542 1.67 68.66 14.45
N ILE A 543 2.75 69.44 14.54
CA ILE A 543 3.32 70.21 13.42
C ILE A 543 4.57 69.53 12.84
N GLU A 544 5.45 69.00 13.68
CA GLU A 544 6.68 68.33 13.23
C GLU A 544 6.39 67.12 12.33
N THR A 545 5.25 66.44 12.56
CA THR A 545 4.75 65.32 11.75
C THR A 545 4.13 65.73 10.40
N ARG A 546 4.09 67.05 10.09
CA ARG A 546 3.52 67.65 8.86
C ARG A 546 2.03 67.39 8.60
N GLY A 547 1.25 66.98 9.62
CA GLY A 547 -0.20 66.84 9.51
C GLY A 547 -0.94 68.18 9.54
N TYR A 548 -0.66 69.01 10.55
CA TYR A 548 -1.33 70.30 10.76
C TYR A 548 -0.41 71.49 10.53
N HIS A 549 -0.97 72.62 10.10
CA HIS A 549 -0.18 73.82 9.82
C HIS A 549 0.06 74.73 11.04
N ASN A 550 -0.86 74.69 12.00
CA ASN A 550 -0.70 75.24 13.34
C ASN A 550 -1.60 74.48 14.31
N ALA A 551 -1.25 74.53 15.59
CA ALA A 551 -1.97 73.88 16.68
C ALA A 551 -1.86 74.73 17.94
N TRP A 552 -2.96 74.87 18.70
CA TRP A 552 -2.91 75.52 20.01
C TRP A 552 -3.89 74.89 21.00
N ILE A 553 -3.48 74.86 22.26
CA ILE A 553 -4.22 74.35 23.41
C ILE A 553 -4.32 75.46 24.46
N ALA A 554 -5.51 75.65 25.02
CA ALA A 554 -5.75 76.53 26.16
C ALA A 554 -6.41 75.72 27.28
N LEU A 555 -5.69 75.48 28.39
CA LEU A 555 -6.28 74.85 29.56
C LEU A 555 -7.09 75.87 30.36
N LEU A 556 -8.28 75.45 30.78
CA LEU A 556 -9.24 76.27 31.53
C LEU A 556 -9.46 75.67 32.92
N ASP A 557 -9.65 76.52 33.91
CA ASP A 557 -10.10 76.10 35.23
C ASP A 557 -11.63 75.89 35.26
N LYS A 558 -12.16 75.53 36.43
CA LYS A 558 -13.60 75.32 36.62
C LYS A 558 -14.45 76.59 36.48
N SER A 559 -13.83 77.77 36.46
CA SER A 559 -14.45 79.07 36.22
C SER A 559 -14.45 79.46 34.74
N GLY A 560 -13.78 78.70 33.87
CA GLY A 560 -13.51 79.07 32.49
C GLY A 560 -12.38 80.09 32.33
N THR A 561 -11.58 80.32 33.37
CA THR A 561 -10.40 81.20 33.33
C THR A 561 -9.17 80.41 32.87
N LEU A 562 -8.28 81.07 32.13
CA LEU A 562 -7.09 80.47 31.56
C LEU A 562 -6.08 80.02 32.65
N VAL A 563 -5.68 78.75 32.63
CA VAL A 563 -4.65 78.19 33.52
C VAL A 563 -3.27 78.26 32.87
N THR A 564 -3.19 77.83 31.61
CA THR A 564 -1.97 77.84 30.79
C THR A 564 -2.32 77.62 29.32
N THR A 565 -1.41 77.97 28.43
CA THR A 565 -1.54 77.77 26.97
C THR A 565 -0.29 77.12 26.39
N ALA A 566 -0.48 76.29 25.37
CA ALA A 566 0.58 75.85 24.47
C ALA A 566 0.20 76.23 23.03
N GLU A 567 1.18 76.62 22.23
CA GLU A 567 1.01 76.86 20.79
C GLU A 567 2.19 76.30 20.01
N ALA A 568 1.93 75.96 18.76
CA ALA A 568 2.95 75.81 17.75
C ALA A 568 2.45 76.38 16.42
N GLY A 569 3.36 76.97 15.64
CA GLY A 569 3.11 77.44 14.27
C GLY A 569 2.37 78.77 14.13
N LEU A 570 1.92 79.41 15.23
CA LEU A 570 1.34 80.76 15.20
C LEU A 570 2.34 81.84 15.61
N GLY A 571 3.20 81.58 16.62
CA GLY A 571 4.21 82.54 17.08
C GLY A 571 3.60 83.86 17.55
N GLU A 572 4.17 84.99 17.11
CA GLU A 572 3.70 86.33 17.51
C GLU A 572 2.21 86.59 17.21
N ALA A 573 1.63 85.91 16.22
CA ALA A 573 0.19 86.02 15.90
C ALA A 573 -0.72 85.41 16.99
N PHE A 574 -0.18 84.56 17.88
CA PHE A 574 -0.92 84.01 19.03
C PHE A 574 -1.03 84.99 20.20
N VAL A 575 -0.08 85.92 20.34
CA VAL A 575 0.02 86.83 21.50
C VAL A 575 -1.22 87.73 21.69
N PRO A 576 -1.84 88.31 20.63
CA PRO A 576 -3.11 89.03 20.78
C PRO A 576 -4.26 88.12 21.26
N MET A 577 -4.23 86.84 20.93
CA MET A 577 -5.27 85.88 21.30
C MET A 577 -5.13 85.41 22.75
N VAL A 578 -3.90 85.17 23.24
CA VAL A 578 -3.64 84.86 24.66
C VAL A 578 -4.19 85.97 25.55
N LYS A 579 -3.90 87.24 25.22
CA LYS A 579 -4.40 88.40 25.99
C LYS A 579 -5.92 88.48 26.05
N ARG A 580 -6.62 88.06 24.99
CA ARG A 580 -8.09 87.98 24.97
C ARG A 580 -8.60 86.82 25.84
N LEU A 581 -7.94 85.67 25.80
CA LEU A 581 -8.26 84.52 26.66
C LEU A 581 -8.02 84.82 28.15
N GLU A 582 -6.95 85.53 28.49
CA GLU A 582 -6.69 86.04 29.86
C GLU A 582 -7.78 87.03 30.33
N GLN A 583 -8.38 87.78 29.41
CA GLN A 583 -9.49 88.70 29.67
C GLN A 583 -10.88 88.00 29.66
N GLY A 584 -10.94 86.70 29.40
CA GLY A 584 -12.19 85.93 29.28
C GLY A 584 -12.93 86.11 27.94
N GLU A 585 -12.35 86.82 26.98
CA GLU A 585 -12.92 87.02 25.64
C GLU A 585 -12.61 85.83 24.72
N LEU A 586 -13.48 84.82 24.75
CA LEU A 586 -13.43 83.69 23.82
C LEU A 586 -13.79 84.12 22.39
N ILE A 587 -12.98 83.68 21.40
CA ILE A 587 -13.26 83.83 19.97
C ILE A 587 -14.38 82.90 19.49
N GLU A 588 -14.99 83.20 18.34
CA GLU A 588 -16.24 82.54 17.90
C GLU A 588 -16.13 81.01 17.75
N CYS A 589 -15.01 80.47 17.26
CA CYS A 589 -14.80 79.02 17.24
C CYS A 589 -14.73 78.41 18.66
N GLY A 590 -14.08 79.08 19.60
CA GLY A 590 -13.98 78.65 20.99
C GLY A 590 -15.34 78.68 21.71
N GLN A 591 -16.12 79.74 21.50
CA GLN A 591 -17.49 79.83 22.02
C GLN A 591 -18.37 78.69 21.47
N LYS A 592 -18.34 78.47 20.15
CA LYS A 592 -19.08 77.36 19.51
C LYS A 592 -18.60 75.99 20.00
N ALA A 593 -17.29 75.79 20.19
CA ALA A 593 -16.71 74.52 20.63
C ALA A 593 -16.97 74.18 22.11
N LEU A 594 -17.21 75.17 22.98
CA LEU A 594 -17.70 74.90 24.33
C LEU A 594 -19.17 74.46 24.32
N LEU A 595 -20.00 75.07 23.46
CA LEU A 595 -21.44 74.81 23.37
C LEU A 595 -21.82 73.45 22.75
N GLN A 596 -20.92 72.77 22.04
CA GLN A 596 -21.20 71.45 21.43
C GLN A 596 -20.03 70.46 21.56
N SER A 597 -20.34 69.17 21.72
CA SER A 597 -19.35 68.07 21.89
C SER A 597 -18.72 67.57 20.57
N GLY A 598 -18.79 68.37 19.51
CA GLY A 598 -18.36 68.03 18.15
C GLY A 598 -17.28 68.98 17.63
N VAL A 599 -16.56 68.55 16.59
CA VAL A 599 -15.56 69.40 15.94
C VAL A 599 -16.27 70.55 15.24
N VAL A 600 -15.81 71.77 15.49
CA VAL A 600 -16.33 72.99 14.88
C VAL A 600 -15.42 73.37 13.72
N VAL A 601 -15.94 73.33 12.49
CA VAL A 601 -15.24 73.80 11.29
C VAL A 601 -15.66 75.23 10.98
N ILE A 602 -14.69 76.10 10.66
CA ILE A 602 -14.94 77.43 10.11
C ILE A 602 -14.50 77.49 8.64
N ASP A 603 -15.48 77.67 7.75
CA ASP A 603 -15.32 77.73 6.30
C ASP A 603 -14.67 79.01 5.77
N ASP A 604 -14.68 80.11 6.53
CA ASP A 604 -13.89 81.30 6.21
C ASP A 604 -13.47 82.03 7.50
N PRO A 605 -12.25 81.79 7.99
CA PRO A 605 -11.75 82.43 9.21
C PRO A 605 -11.64 83.96 9.12
N ILE A 606 -11.62 84.54 7.91
CA ILE A 606 -11.48 85.98 7.68
C ILE A 606 -12.84 86.67 7.85
N SER A 607 -13.90 86.17 7.19
CA SER A 607 -15.23 86.78 7.30
C SER A 607 -15.99 86.37 8.57
N ALA A 608 -15.70 85.21 9.15
CA ALA A 608 -16.41 84.70 10.33
C ALA A 608 -15.81 85.09 11.69
N CYS A 609 -14.63 85.73 11.76
CA CYS A 609 -14.01 86.06 13.05
C CYS A 609 -13.08 87.29 12.99
N SER A 610 -13.55 88.43 13.49
CA SER A 610 -12.73 89.63 13.64
C SER A 610 -11.54 89.39 14.60
N GLY A 611 -10.33 89.47 14.05
CA GLY A 611 -9.09 89.19 14.79
C GLY A 611 -8.72 87.71 14.90
N CYS A 612 -9.11 86.87 13.95
CA CYS A 612 -8.60 85.49 13.85
C CYS A 612 -7.09 85.49 13.49
N PRO A 613 -6.22 84.74 14.19
CA PRO A 613 -4.78 84.66 13.87
C PRO A 613 -4.47 83.98 12.53
N LEU A 614 -5.48 83.40 11.86
CA LEU A 614 -5.36 82.84 10.50
C LEU A 614 -5.54 83.88 9.40
N ALA A 615 -6.17 85.03 9.70
CA ALA A 615 -6.68 85.96 8.70
C ALA A 615 -5.61 86.71 7.91
N GLU A 616 -4.40 86.87 8.45
CA GLU A 616 -3.32 87.63 7.80
C GLU A 616 -2.34 86.78 6.97
N ARG A 617 -2.50 85.44 6.93
CA ARG A 617 -1.47 84.54 6.32
C ARG A 617 -1.94 83.46 5.35
N TYR A 618 -3.21 83.02 5.36
CA TYR A 618 -3.61 81.83 4.59
C TYR A 618 -5.04 81.89 4.02
N GLU A 619 -5.18 82.25 2.74
CA GLU A 619 -6.49 82.41 2.06
C GLU A 619 -7.27 81.10 1.82
N ASP A 620 -6.61 79.95 1.67
CA ASP A 620 -7.23 78.64 1.34
C ASP A 620 -7.22 77.64 2.52
N ARG A 621 -7.44 78.14 3.76
CA ARG A 621 -7.42 77.31 4.98
C ARG A 621 -8.65 77.50 5.85
N ARG A 622 -8.99 76.42 6.56
CA ARG A 622 -10.13 76.30 7.48
C ARG A 622 -9.64 76.01 8.89
N ALA A 623 -10.37 76.45 9.89
CA ALA A 623 -10.08 76.15 11.30
C ALA A 623 -10.94 74.98 11.78
N MET A 624 -10.35 74.05 12.54
CA MET A 624 -11.03 72.99 13.29
C MET A 624 -10.79 73.20 14.78
N THR A 625 -11.84 73.20 15.60
CA THR A 625 -11.77 73.47 17.05
C THR A 625 -12.64 72.49 17.83
N ILE A 626 -12.15 72.01 18.99
CA ILE A 626 -12.85 71.10 19.90
C ILE A 626 -12.52 71.43 21.37
N ARG A 627 -13.35 71.00 22.31
CA ARG A 627 -13.06 71.05 23.76
C ARG A 627 -12.38 69.77 24.25
N LEU A 628 -11.46 69.90 25.19
CA LEU A 628 -10.75 68.81 25.85
C LEU A 628 -11.58 68.33 27.06
N GLU A 629 -12.11 67.11 27.03
CA GLU A 629 -12.92 66.55 28.10
C GLU A 629 -12.57 65.07 28.40
N HIS A 630 -12.46 64.73 29.69
CA HIS A 630 -12.29 63.34 30.14
C HIS A 630 -12.98 63.12 31.49
N GLY A 631 -13.71 62.00 31.65
CA GLY A 631 -14.44 61.67 32.88
C GLY A 631 -15.47 62.73 33.31
N GLY A 632 -16.09 63.44 32.36
CA GLY A 632 -17.02 64.53 32.62
C GLY A 632 -16.39 65.85 33.10
N THR A 633 -15.05 65.91 33.18
CA THR A 633 -14.31 67.15 33.45
C THR A 633 -13.82 67.76 32.15
N VAL A 634 -14.15 69.03 31.90
CA VAL A 634 -13.56 69.82 30.82
C VAL A 634 -12.24 70.42 31.31
N TYR A 635 -11.17 70.19 30.57
CA TYR A 635 -9.81 70.66 30.89
C TYR A 635 -9.40 71.88 30.05
N GLY A 636 -10.03 72.12 28.89
CA GLY A 636 -9.63 73.22 28.00
C GLY A 636 -10.23 73.20 26.59
N LEU A 637 -9.61 73.97 25.70
CA LEU A 637 -9.89 74.04 24.25
C LEU A 637 -8.65 73.64 23.44
N PHE A 638 -8.88 73.09 22.26
CA PHE A 638 -7.85 72.67 21.30
C PHE A 638 -8.27 73.00 19.87
N SER A 639 -7.37 73.55 19.06
CA SER A 639 -7.66 74.00 17.69
C SER A 639 -6.48 73.85 16.74
N VAL A 640 -6.77 73.57 15.46
CA VAL A 640 -5.79 73.45 14.36
C VAL A 640 -6.29 74.12 13.07
N ALA A 641 -5.37 74.38 12.12
CA ALA A 641 -5.69 74.84 10.77
C ALA A 641 -5.31 73.82 9.68
N VAL A 642 -6.24 73.57 8.75
CA VAL A 642 -6.15 72.57 7.68
C VAL A 642 -6.56 73.13 6.30
N PRO A 643 -6.14 72.52 5.18
CA PRO A 643 -6.65 72.83 3.84
C PRO A 643 -8.14 72.51 3.67
N ALA A 644 -8.84 73.25 2.81
CA ALA A 644 -10.30 73.13 2.62
C ALA A 644 -10.78 71.72 2.24
N LYS A 645 -10.01 70.94 1.48
CA LYS A 645 -10.37 69.55 1.12
C LYS A 645 -10.32 68.56 2.29
N LEU A 646 -9.47 68.81 3.29
CA LEU A 646 -9.32 67.96 4.47
C LEU A 646 -10.30 68.37 5.58
N ALA A 647 -10.64 69.66 5.68
CA ALA A 647 -11.67 70.14 6.61
C ALA A 647 -13.05 69.49 6.39
N ALA A 648 -13.35 69.10 5.15
CA ALA A 648 -14.59 68.44 4.76
C ALA A 648 -14.54 66.89 4.88
N ASP A 649 -13.40 66.31 5.25
CA ASP A 649 -13.26 64.86 5.42
C ASP A 649 -13.75 64.43 6.82
N MET A 650 -14.68 63.48 6.86
CA MET A 650 -15.22 62.96 8.12
C MET A 650 -14.22 62.08 8.88
N GLU A 651 -13.29 61.42 8.18
CA GLU A 651 -12.25 60.63 8.85
C GLU A 651 -11.28 61.56 9.61
N GLU A 652 -10.86 62.68 8.99
CA GLU A 652 -9.98 63.68 9.60
C GLU A 652 -10.63 64.36 10.82
N GLN A 653 -11.94 64.66 10.77
CA GLN A 653 -12.67 65.19 11.92
C GLN A 653 -12.79 64.19 13.08
N ALA A 654 -12.99 62.89 12.78
CA ALA A 654 -13.02 61.85 13.79
C ALA A 654 -11.65 61.68 14.47
N LEU A 655 -10.58 61.74 13.68
CA LEU A 655 -9.20 61.62 14.11
C LEU A 655 -8.78 62.75 15.06
N PHE A 656 -9.13 64.00 14.69
CA PHE A 656 -8.88 65.18 15.51
C PHE A 656 -9.56 65.11 16.90
N LYS A 657 -10.71 64.43 16.98
CA LYS A 657 -11.43 64.19 18.24
C LYS A 657 -10.77 63.14 19.13
N GLU A 658 -10.05 62.17 18.58
CA GLU A 658 -9.33 61.14 19.36
C GLU A 658 -8.13 61.75 20.11
N VAL A 659 -7.32 62.57 19.43
CA VAL A 659 -6.19 63.32 20.02
C VAL A 659 -6.63 64.16 21.22
N ALA A 660 -7.79 64.82 21.12
CA ALA A 660 -8.37 65.62 22.18
C ALA A 660 -8.72 64.80 23.44
N GLY A 661 -9.06 63.51 23.29
CA GLY A 661 -9.36 62.60 24.39
C GLY A 661 -8.10 62.12 25.13
N ASP A 662 -7.05 61.76 24.39
CA ASP A 662 -5.80 61.25 24.96
C ASP A 662 -5.06 62.30 25.82
N ILE A 663 -5.00 63.55 25.34
CA ILE A 663 -4.43 64.67 26.09
C ILE A 663 -5.17 64.87 27.43
N ALA A 664 -6.49 64.72 27.42
CA ALA A 664 -7.31 64.87 28.62
C ALA A 664 -7.20 63.68 29.61
N PHE A 665 -6.88 62.47 29.14
CA PHE A 665 -6.52 61.33 30.00
C PHE A 665 -5.15 61.52 30.66
N ALA A 666 -4.17 62.05 29.92
CA ALA A 666 -2.79 62.16 30.38
C ALA A 666 -2.59 63.04 31.62
N LEU A 667 -3.31 64.16 31.64
CA LEU A 667 -3.36 65.11 32.75
C LEU A 667 -3.90 64.50 34.06
N HIS A 668 -4.45 63.28 34.02
CA HIS A 668 -4.96 62.54 35.17
C HIS A 668 -3.88 61.74 35.93
N ASN A 669 -2.96 61.07 35.21
CA ASN A 669 -2.12 60.01 35.79
C ASN A 669 -0.89 60.49 36.56
N LEU A 670 -0.27 61.60 36.15
CA LEU A 670 1.02 62.10 36.69
C LEU A 670 0.97 62.51 38.18
N LYS A 671 -0.17 62.33 38.82
CA LYS A 671 -0.49 62.71 40.18
C LYS A 671 -0.15 61.61 41.23
N GLN A 672 0.60 60.54 40.89
CA GLN A 672 0.68 59.31 41.73
C GLN A 672 2.05 58.65 42.15
N GLU A 673 3.25 58.94 41.61
CA GLU A 673 4.32 57.88 41.47
C GLU A 673 5.70 57.94 42.26
N ALA A 674 5.89 58.45 43.50
CA ALA A 674 7.25 58.89 43.97
C ALA A 674 7.92 58.35 45.30
N GLU A 675 8.60 57.17 45.40
CA GLU A 675 9.18 56.67 46.72
C GLU A 675 10.57 55.93 46.95
N ARG A 676 11.09 54.91 46.20
CA ARG A 676 11.71 53.67 46.84
C ARG A 676 13.18 53.21 46.48
N GLY A 677 13.99 52.66 47.45
CA GLY A 677 15.14 51.67 47.21
C GLY A 677 16.52 51.81 47.98
N ARG A 678 17.30 50.69 48.21
CA ARG A 678 18.79 50.53 48.59
C ARG A 678 19.17 49.12 49.20
N VAL A 679 20.44 48.60 49.14
CA VAL A 679 21.13 47.76 50.23
C VAL A 679 22.65 47.26 50.15
N GLU A 680 23.16 46.54 49.14
CA GLU A 680 24.11 45.35 49.28
C GLU A 680 25.68 45.50 49.14
N CYS A 681 26.55 44.47 49.48
CA CYS A 681 28.03 44.50 49.24
C CYS A 681 29.03 43.25 49.08
N ALA A 682 29.27 42.25 50.00
CA ALA A 682 30.60 41.51 50.08
C ALA A 682 30.71 40.03 50.61
N LEU A 683 31.70 39.16 50.18
CA LEU A 683 31.83 37.70 50.59
C LEU A 683 33.14 36.82 50.29
N THR A 684 34.22 37.25 49.61
CA THR A 684 34.88 36.42 48.53
C THR A 684 36.20 35.59 48.71
N GLU A 685 36.86 35.36 49.88
CA GLU A 685 38.26 34.81 49.89
C GLU A 685 38.44 33.28 50.10
N SER A 686 37.52 32.57 50.76
CA SER A 686 37.74 31.18 51.22
C SER A 686 37.67 30.09 50.12
N GLU A 687 37.23 30.42 48.91
CA GLU A 687 36.73 29.46 47.91
C GLU A 687 37.86 28.72 47.15
N LYS A 688 39.05 29.31 47.02
CA LYS A 688 40.06 28.86 46.03
C LYS A 688 40.74 27.51 46.30
N LYS A 689 40.74 26.98 47.53
CA LYS A 689 41.61 25.84 47.90
C LYS A 689 40.97 24.46 47.70
N LEU A 690 39.66 24.35 47.90
CA LEU A 690 38.90 23.11 47.66
C LEU A 690 38.89 22.73 46.17
N SER A 691 38.95 23.74 45.30
CA SER A 691 38.86 23.63 43.84
C SER A 691 39.97 22.81 43.17
N GLN A 692 41.12 22.62 43.81
CA GLN A 692 42.21 21.82 43.26
C GLN A 692 42.05 20.31 43.49
N ILE A 693 41.43 19.90 44.60
CA ILE A 693 41.28 18.48 44.95
C ILE A 693 40.19 17.83 44.08
N VAL A 694 39.04 18.51 43.96
CA VAL A 694 37.87 18.04 43.20
C VAL A 694 38.21 17.79 41.73
N ASN A 695 39.07 18.65 41.14
CA ASN A 695 39.54 18.56 39.75
C ASN A 695 40.52 17.40 39.45
N GLY A 696 41.06 16.72 40.46
CA GLY A 696 42.00 15.60 40.26
C GLY A 696 41.35 14.23 40.03
N SER A 697 40.04 14.10 40.19
CA SER A 697 39.32 12.82 40.07
C SER A 697 38.92 12.49 38.64
N SER A 698 39.09 11.22 38.25
CA SER A 698 38.56 10.67 36.99
C SER A 698 37.07 10.38 37.02
N THR A 699 36.45 10.35 38.21
CA THR A 699 35.00 10.19 38.37
C THR A 699 34.34 11.57 38.28
N PRO A 700 33.20 11.72 37.56
CA PRO A 700 32.36 12.90 37.60
C PRO A 700 31.97 13.27 39.03
N ILE A 701 32.39 14.44 39.51
CA ILE A 701 32.16 14.92 40.88
C ILE A 701 31.84 16.42 40.88
N PHE A 702 30.87 16.82 41.71
CA PHE A 702 30.61 18.22 42.05
C PHE A 702 30.38 18.41 43.56
N VAL A 703 30.47 19.67 44.03
CA VAL A 703 30.30 20.05 45.44
C VAL A 703 29.40 21.28 45.53
N ILE A 704 28.45 21.26 46.46
CA ILE A 704 27.62 22.40 46.85
C ILE A 704 27.91 22.86 48.29
N ASP A 705 27.58 24.10 48.62
CA ASP A 705 27.56 24.62 50.00
C ASP A 705 26.17 24.51 50.66
N ARG A 706 26.06 25.01 51.91
CA ARG A 706 24.81 25.01 52.69
C ARG A 706 23.70 25.93 52.15
N THR A 707 23.95 26.69 51.08
CA THR A 707 22.92 27.47 50.36
C THR A 707 22.50 26.81 49.06
N HIS A 708 22.94 25.56 48.84
CA HIS A 708 22.74 24.82 47.60
C HIS A 708 23.48 25.45 46.41
N THR A 709 24.52 26.25 46.63
CA THR A 709 25.33 26.85 45.56
C THR A 709 26.47 25.90 45.19
N VAL A 710 26.62 25.57 43.90
CA VAL A 710 27.78 24.82 43.40
C VAL A 710 29.06 25.61 43.66
N THR A 711 29.91 25.07 44.52
CA THR A 711 31.25 25.62 44.76
C THR A 711 32.30 24.98 43.85
N HIS A 712 32.07 23.73 43.41
CA HIS A 712 33.02 22.99 42.59
C HIS A 712 32.34 22.07 41.59
N TRP A 713 32.90 22.01 40.38
CA TRP A 713 32.45 21.16 39.28
C TRP A 713 33.70 20.61 38.58
N ASN A 714 33.92 19.30 38.56
CA ASN A 714 35.19 18.74 38.10
C ASN A 714 35.23 18.43 36.60
N LYS A 715 36.43 18.29 36.04
CA LYS A 715 36.64 18.04 34.60
C LYS A 715 35.96 16.76 34.09
N ALA A 716 35.80 15.73 34.93
CA ALA A 716 35.05 14.54 34.57
C ALA A 716 33.53 14.79 34.53
N CYS A 717 33.01 15.68 35.39
CA CYS A 717 31.63 16.15 35.38
C CYS A 717 31.33 17.00 34.14
N GLU A 718 32.28 17.87 33.73
CA GLU A 718 32.18 18.58 32.44
C GLU A 718 32.10 17.62 31.25
N ASN A 719 32.90 16.55 31.25
CA ASN A 719 32.89 15.56 30.17
C ASN A 719 31.62 14.69 30.15
N LEU A 720 31.03 14.39 31.32
CA LEU A 720 29.79 13.61 31.41
C LEU A 720 28.56 14.44 31.00
N THR A 721 28.47 15.67 31.48
CA THR A 721 27.28 16.53 31.33
C THR A 721 27.35 17.46 30.12
N GLY A 722 28.55 17.71 29.59
CA GLY A 722 28.80 18.71 28.56
C GLY A 722 28.90 20.16 29.07
N VAL A 723 28.64 20.41 30.35
CA VAL A 723 28.56 21.76 30.95
C VAL A 723 29.85 22.11 31.68
N SER A 724 30.40 23.30 31.42
CA SER A 724 31.69 23.72 32.00
C SER A 724 31.55 24.16 33.47
N ALA A 725 32.66 24.07 34.22
CA ALA A 725 32.73 24.59 35.58
C ALA A 725 32.52 26.12 35.64
N GLU A 726 32.90 26.85 34.58
CA GLU A 726 32.65 28.29 34.46
C GLU A 726 31.16 28.65 34.35
N GLU A 727 30.31 27.73 33.88
CA GLU A 727 28.86 27.91 33.78
C GLU A 727 28.11 27.47 35.06
N MET A 728 28.72 26.56 35.83
CA MET A 728 28.08 25.90 36.98
C MET A 728 28.49 26.49 38.34
N VAL A 729 29.78 26.77 38.55
CA VAL A 729 30.31 27.26 39.83
C VAL A 729 29.74 28.66 40.12
N GLY A 730 29.20 28.85 41.33
CA GLY A 730 28.47 30.06 41.74
C GLY A 730 26.97 30.04 41.44
N THR A 731 26.41 28.92 40.98
CA THR A 731 24.96 28.80 40.72
C THR A 731 24.30 27.73 41.61
N GLY A 732 23.04 27.95 41.99
CA GLY A 732 22.18 26.91 42.59
C GLY A 732 21.54 25.97 41.56
N ARG A 733 22.20 25.79 40.41
CA ARG A 733 21.67 25.05 39.25
C ARG A 733 22.41 23.73 39.01
N GLN A 734 23.00 23.13 40.04
CA GLN A 734 23.48 21.74 40.05
C GLN A 734 22.47 20.78 39.42
N TRP A 735 21.17 21.06 39.59
CA TRP A 735 20.10 20.30 38.99
C TRP A 735 20.01 20.45 37.46
N SER A 736 20.37 21.58 36.84
CA SER A 736 20.01 21.84 35.43
C SER A 736 20.68 20.97 34.37
N PRO A 737 21.91 20.42 34.56
CA PRO A 737 22.43 19.38 33.67
C PRO A 737 21.69 18.05 33.85
N PHE A 738 21.15 17.79 35.05
CA PHE A 738 20.57 16.51 35.45
C PHE A 738 19.04 16.47 35.40
N TYR A 739 18.35 17.62 35.35
CA TYR A 739 16.89 17.72 35.47
C TYR A 739 16.40 18.92 34.66
N SER A 740 15.30 18.76 33.93
CA SER A 740 14.70 19.81 33.10
C SER A 740 13.91 20.87 33.89
N THR A 741 13.69 20.63 35.18
CA THR A 741 13.03 21.53 36.13
C THR A 741 13.78 21.52 37.45
N GLU A 742 13.68 22.63 38.19
CA GLU A 742 14.31 22.81 39.49
C GLU A 742 13.81 21.80 40.53
N ARG A 743 14.76 21.07 41.13
CA ARG A 743 14.55 20.12 42.22
C ARG A 743 15.87 19.88 42.94
N PRO A 744 15.87 19.45 44.22
CA PRO A 744 17.08 19.03 44.87
C PRO A 744 17.73 17.83 44.15
N VAL A 745 19.04 17.93 43.96
CA VAL A 745 19.93 16.80 43.65
C VAL A 745 20.27 16.05 44.96
N LEU A 746 21.01 14.95 44.90
CA LEU A 746 21.22 14.14 46.11
C LEU A 746 22.14 14.85 47.11
N ALA A 747 23.06 15.68 46.62
CA ALA A 747 23.82 16.63 47.42
C ALA A 747 22.92 17.62 48.18
N ASP A 748 21.86 18.15 47.55
CA ASP A 748 20.94 19.10 48.19
C ASP A 748 20.21 18.44 49.36
N VAL A 749 19.69 17.23 49.11
CA VAL A 749 19.05 16.38 50.13
C VAL A 749 19.96 16.11 51.34
N ILE A 750 21.26 15.90 51.09
CA ILE A 750 22.28 15.71 52.12
C ILE A 750 22.55 17.01 52.90
N VAL A 751 22.53 18.17 52.24
CA VAL A 751 22.70 19.51 52.87
C VAL A 751 21.53 19.85 53.79
N ASP A 752 20.30 19.53 53.36
CA ASP A 752 19.08 19.75 54.13
C ASP A 752 18.89 18.74 55.27
N GLU A 753 19.75 17.71 55.36
CA GLU A 753 19.68 16.61 56.35
C GLU A 753 18.30 15.91 56.37
N LEU A 754 17.64 15.80 55.20
CA LEU A 754 16.28 15.29 55.08
C LEU A 754 16.11 13.86 55.60
N THR A 755 14.95 13.60 56.20
CA THR A 755 14.55 12.26 56.63
C THR A 755 14.30 11.35 55.42
N GLU A 756 14.49 10.02 55.57
CA GLU A 756 14.27 9.06 54.47
C GLU A 756 12.87 9.18 53.84
N GLU A 757 11.87 9.59 54.62
CA GLU A 757 10.49 9.83 54.18
C GLU A 757 10.40 11.04 53.23
N GLU A 758 11.21 12.08 53.44
CA GLU A 758 11.33 13.26 52.58
C GLU A 758 12.22 12.98 51.36
N ILE A 759 13.30 12.19 51.50
CA ILE A 759 14.11 11.72 50.36
C ILE A 759 13.26 10.88 49.41
N ALA A 760 12.38 10.03 49.96
CA ALA A 760 11.40 9.27 49.20
C ALA A 760 10.41 10.18 48.44
N GLY A 761 10.15 11.41 48.92
CA GLY A 761 9.38 12.41 48.19
C GLY A 761 10.02 12.85 46.87
N TYR A 762 11.36 12.86 46.79
CA TYR A 762 12.12 13.31 45.61
C TYR A 762 12.65 12.16 44.74
N TYR A 763 13.02 11.04 45.36
CA TYR A 763 13.66 9.90 44.69
C TYR A 763 12.80 8.62 44.70
N GLY A 764 11.60 8.66 45.30
CA GLY A 764 10.76 7.48 45.47
C GLY A 764 11.48 6.39 46.26
N GLY A 765 11.23 5.13 45.92
CA GLY A 765 12.00 3.99 46.44
C GLY A 765 13.34 3.73 45.73
N LYS A 766 13.86 4.67 44.91
CA LYS A 766 15.09 4.46 44.11
C LYS A 766 16.39 4.74 44.86
N PHE A 767 16.31 5.32 46.06
CA PHE A 767 17.48 5.63 46.88
C PHE A 767 17.70 4.56 47.97
N ARG A 768 18.94 4.45 48.44
CA ARG A 768 19.31 3.67 49.63
C ARG A 768 20.44 4.37 50.38
N LYS A 769 20.61 4.09 51.68
CA LYS A 769 21.84 4.48 52.39
C LYS A 769 23.04 3.73 51.81
N SER A 770 24.17 4.43 51.69
CA SER A 770 25.42 3.78 51.29
C SER A 770 25.87 2.82 52.39
N ALA A 771 26.31 1.63 51.98
CA ALA A 771 26.92 0.67 52.90
C ALA A 771 28.39 1.01 53.25
N LEU A 772 28.97 2.01 52.58
CA LEU A 772 30.40 2.31 52.61
C LEU A 772 30.76 3.70 53.13
N ILE A 773 29.85 4.68 53.06
CA ILE A 773 30.09 6.06 53.47
C ILE A 773 28.99 6.50 54.46
N ASP A 774 29.38 6.92 55.65
CA ASP A 774 28.43 7.33 56.70
C ASP A 774 27.68 8.61 56.33
N GLY A 775 26.38 8.63 56.59
CA GLY A 775 25.47 9.70 56.19
C GLY A 775 25.29 9.90 54.68
N ALA A 776 25.78 9.00 53.82
CA ALA A 776 25.64 9.10 52.38
C ALA A 776 24.45 8.30 51.82
N TYR A 777 23.90 8.75 50.71
CA TYR A 777 22.86 8.05 49.96
C TYR A 777 23.33 7.71 48.53
N GLU A 778 22.78 6.62 47.99
CA GLU A 778 23.04 6.07 46.67
C GLU A 778 21.71 5.97 45.89
N VAL A 779 21.72 6.32 44.59
CA VAL A 779 20.53 6.29 43.70
C VAL A 779 20.92 5.73 42.33
N GLU A 780 20.02 4.95 41.71
CA GLU A 780 20.04 4.67 40.26
C GLU A 780 18.90 5.45 39.57
N ASP A 781 19.21 6.29 38.59
CA ASP A 781 18.18 6.98 37.78
C ASP A 781 18.58 7.20 36.32
N PHE A 782 17.63 7.56 35.46
CA PHE A 782 17.80 7.72 34.02
C PHE A 782 17.82 9.19 33.57
N PHE A 783 18.84 9.54 32.78
CA PHE A 783 19.14 10.91 32.34
C PHE A 783 19.20 10.97 30.80
N PRO A 784 18.09 11.36 30.13
CA PRO A 784 18.00 11.32 28.66
C PRO A 784 18.79 12.44 27.96
N TRP A 785 18.77 13.67 28.51
CA TRP A 785 19.17 14.90 27.82
C TRP A 785 20.68 15.07 27.52
N PHE A 786 21.57 14.26 28.09
CA PHE A 786 23.00 14.21 27.71
C PHE A 786 23.46 12.83 27.20
N GLY A 787 22.55 12.03 26.64
CA GLY A 787 22.89 10.87 25.81
C GLY A 787 22.23 9.54 26.19
N ASP A 788 20.99 9.58 26.69
CA ASP A 788 20.20 8.38 27.08
C ASP A 788 20.96 7.43 28.02
N LYS A 789 21.42 7.99 29.15
CA LYS A 789 22.27 7.30 30.12
C LYS A 789 21.51 6.96 31.40
N TRP A 790 21.62 5.72 31.86
CA TRP A 790 21.34 5.37 33.26
C TRP A 790 22.58 5.70 34.09
N LEU A 791 22.41 6.47 35.16
CA LEU A 791 23.48 6.77 36.10
C LEU A 791 23.18 6.19 37.49
N PHE A 792 24.19 5.59 38.09
CA PHE A 792 24.30 5.37 39.52
C PHE A 792 25.06 6.55 40.14
N PHE A 793 24.53 7.17 41.18
CA PHE A 793 25.17 8.32 41.83
C PHE A 793 25.11 8.23 43.36
N THR A 794 26.09 8.85 44.00
CA THR A 794 26.30 8.79 45.45
C THR A 794 26.66 10.17 45.97
N ALA A 795 25.92 10.66 46.97
CA ALA A 795 26.17 11.94 47.63
C ALA A 795 26.44 11.77 49.13
N ALA A 796 27.38 12.56 49.65
CA ALA A 796 27.88 12.48 51.03
C ALA A 796 28.09 13.89 51.65
N PRO A 797 27.89 14.06 52.97
CA PRO A 797 27.97 15.37 53.62
C PRO A 797 29.41 15.84 53.83
N ILE A 798 29.66 17.12 53.57
CA ILE A 798 30.86 17.83 54.01
C ILE A 798 30.51 18.55 55.31
N ARG A 799 31.29 18.34 56.37
CA ARG A 799 31.00 18.85 57.73
C ARG A 799 32.08 19.82 58.22
N ASP A 800 31.68 20.77 59.06
CA ASP A 800 32.61 21.64 59.81
C ASP A 800 33.34 20.88 60.93
N ALA A 801 34.31 21.54 61.57
CA ALA A 801 35.04 21.01 62.72
C ALA A 801 34.18 20.78 63.99
N ARG A 802 32.89 21.08 63.96
CA ARG A 802 31.90 20.81 65.02
C ARG A 802 30.91 19.71 64.64
N GLY A 803 30.99 19.17 63.41
CA GLY A 803 30.14 18.10 62.91
C GLY A 803 28.88 18.55 62.15
N ASN A 804 28.63 19.85 62.00
CA ASN A 804 27.46 20.35 61.26
C ASN A 804 27.69 20.19 59.74
N VAL A 805 26.66 19.84 58.96
CA VAL A 805 26.78 19.85 57.49
C VAL A 805 26.98 21.29 57.01
N THR A 806 28.00 21.50 56.17
CA THR A 806 28.35 22.78 55.54
C THR A 806 28.22 22.78 54.02
N GLY A 807 27.92 21.61 53.45
CA GLY A 807 27.84 21.36 52.01
C GLY A 807 27.78 19.86 51.76
N ALA A 808 27.74 19.45 50.50
CA ALA A 808 27.74 18.04 50.11
C ALA A 808 28.53 17.82 48.82
N ILE A 809 29.08 16.62 48.68
CA ILE A 809 29.81 16.14 47.50
C ILE A 809 29.02 15.00 46.85
N GLU A 810 28.86 15.03 45.53
CA GLU A 810 28.14 14.02 44.76
C GLU A 810 28.98 13.51 43.60
N SER A 811 28.86 12.21 43.31
CA SER A 811 29.64 11.50 42.30
C SER A 811 28.76 10.59 41.44
N LEU A 812 29.05 10.45 40.14
CA LEU A 812 28.20 9.74 39.18
C LEU A 812 28.95 8.67 38.35
N GLN A 813 28.26 7.58 38.00
CA GLN A 813 28.74 6.42 37.23
C GLN A 813 27.68 5.95 36.20
N ASP A 814 28.08 5.59 34.99
CA ASP A 814 27.18 5.09 33.92
C ASP A 814 26.92 3.56 34.04
N ILE A 815 25.64 3.15 33.97
CA ILE A 815 25.16 1.75 34.06
C ILE A 815 24.24 1.34 32.87
N THR A 816 24.21 2.13 31.79
CA THR A 816 23.21 2.05 30.70
C THR A 816 23.09 0.69 30.02
N GLU A 817 24.21 0.01 29.78
CA GLU A 817 24.24 -1.26 29.05
C GLU A 817 23.48 -2.37 29.78
N ARG A 818 23.58 -2.41 31.12
CA ARG A 818 22.91 -3.40 31.97
C ARG A 818 21.39 -3.30 31.90
N LYS A 819 20.84 -2.08 31.87
CA LYS A 819 19.37 -1.84 31.85
C LYS A 819 18.72 -2.22 30.53
N ARG A 820 19.39 -2.01 29.39
CA ARG A 820 18.82 -2.30 28.06
C ARG A 820 18.47 -3.78 27.86
N THR A 821 19.20 -4.70 28.49
CA THR A 821 18.95 -6.15 28.38
C THR A 821 17.76 -6.60 29.24
N GLU A 822 17.61 -6.04 30.46
CA GLU A 822 16.46 -6.30 31.33
C GLU A 822 15.17 -5.73 30.71
N GLU A 823 15.23 -4.53 30.14
CA GLU A 823 14.08 -3.86 29.50
C GLU A 823 13.59 -4.63 28.26
N ALA A 824 14.48 -5.10 27.39
CA ALA A 824 14.10 -5.77 26.13
C ALA A 824 13.32 -7.08 26.34
N LEU A 825 13.60 -7.83 27.42
CA LEU A 825 12.85 -9.04 27.76
C LEU A 825 11.45 -8.69 28.28
N ARG A 826 11.37 -7.71 29.21
CA ARG A 826 10.11 -7.21 29.77
C ARG A 826 9.21 -6.61 28.68
N GLU A 827 9.79 -5.79 27.80
CA GLU A 827 9.10 -5.21 26.64
C GLU A 827 8.49 -6.28 25.75
N SER A 828 9.13 -7.44 25.54
CA SER A 828 8.59 -8.51 24.69
C SER A 828 7.31 -9.13 25.28
N GLU A 829 7.33 -9.48 26.57
CA GLU A 829 6.17 -10.06 27.26
C GLU A 829 5.03 -9.04 27.45
N GLU A 830 5.38 -7.81 27.84
CA GLU A 830 4.42 -6.73 28.04
C GLU A 830 3.80 -6.29 26.71
N LYS A 831 4.57 -6.26 25.62
CA LYS A 831 4.08 -6.01 24.25
C LYS A 831 3.16 -7.12 23.75
N TYR A 832 3.44 -8.40 24.01
CA TYR A 832 2.51 -9.48 23.67
C TYR A 832 1.18 -9.29 24.41
N ARG A 833 1.23 -9.07 25.73
CA ARG A 833 0.04 -8.89 26.56
C ARG A 833 -0.77 -7.65 26.15
N VAL A 834 -0.11 -6.52 25.92
CA VAL A 834 -0.75 -5.27 25.45
C VAL A 834 -1.32 -5.45 24.05
N LEU A 835 -0.64 -6.10 23.11
CA LEU A 835 -1.18 -6.32 21.75
C LEU A 835 -2.40 -7.26 21.75
N PHE A 836 -2.41 -8.27 22.61
CA PHE A 836 -3.58 -9.15 22.79
C PHE A 836 -4.76 -8.39 23.43
N GLU A 837 -4.50 -7.67 24.53
CA GLU A 837 -5.56 -7.01 25.31
C GLU A 837 -6.10 -5.73 24.67
N THR A 838 -5.29 -4.99 23.91
CA THR A 838 -5.72 -3.74 23.25
C THR A 838 -6.23 -3.95 21.82
N ALA A 839 -6.22 -5.18 21.32
CA ALA A 839 -6.83 -5.50 20.03
C ALA A 839 -8.33 -5.18 20.06
N LYS A 840 -8.78 -4.35 19.10
CA LYS A 840 -10.17 -3.87 19.04
C LYS A 840 -11.17 -4.94 18.61
N ASP A 841 -10.68 -5.99 17.97
CA ASP A 841 -11.48 -7.16 17.62
C ASP A 841 -11.43 -8.17 18.78
N ALA A 842 -12.51 -8.92 18.98
CA ALA A 842 -12.57 -9.97 19.99
C ALA A 842 -11.66 -11.13 19.59
N ILE A 843 -10.68 -11.47 20.43
CA ILE A 843 -9.76 -12.59 20.19
C ILE A 843 -10.05 -13.71 21.18
N PHE A 844 -10.14 -14.93 20.64
CA PHE A 844 -10.33 -16.17 21.37
C PHE A 844 -9.21 -17.14 21.01
N LEU A 845 -8.55 -17.71 22.02
CA LEU A 845 -7.69 -18.89 21.89
C LEU A 845 -8.47 -20.09 22.42
N SER A 846 -8.49 -21.21 21.69
CA SER A 846 -9.24 -22.40 22.06
C SER A 846 -8.49 -23.71 21.79
N ASP A 847 -8.87 -24.77 22.50
CA ASP A 847 -8.33 -26.12 22.32
C ASP A 847 -8.98 -26.85 21.12
N GLU A 848 -8.51 -28.07 20.83
CA GLU A 848 -9.08 -28.96 19.79
C GLU A 848 -10.56 -29.31 19.99
N THR A 849 -11.08 -29.17 21.22
CA THR A 849 -12.49 -29.42 21.55
C THR A 849 -13.37 -28.18 21.34
N GLY A 850 -12.76 -27.00 21.21
CA GLY A 850 -13.41 -25.70 21.07
C GLY A 850 -13.66 -24.95 22.38
N ARG A 851 -13.06 -25.38 23.51
CA ARG A 851 -13.09 -24.63 24.79
C ARG A 851 -12.07 -23.50 24.76
N PHE A 852 -12.40 -22.36 25.37
CA PHE A 852 -11.52 -21.21 25.39
C PHE A 852 -10.39 -21.35 26.43
N ILE A 853 -9.13 -21.25 25.96
CA ILE A 853 -7.89 -21.25 26.75
C ILE A 853 -7.55 -19.82 27.18
N ASP A 854 -7.76 -18.84 26.30
CA ASP A 854 -7.61 -17.41 26.60
C ASP A 854 -8.58 -16.56 25.76
N VAL A 855 -8.94 -15.39 26.28
CA VAL A 855 -9.77 -14.38 25.62
C VAL A 855 -9.30 -12.98 26.03
N ASN A 856 -9.33 -12.04 25.10
CA ASN A 856 -8.96 -10.65 25.39
C ASN A 856 -10.15 -9.82 25.95
N SER A 857 -9.85 -8.62 26.45
CA SER A 857 -10.84 -7.66 26.95
C SER A 857 -11.98 -7.40 25.94
N ALA A 858 -11.65 -7.20 24.65
CA ALA A 858 -12.62 -6.95 23.60
C ALA A 858 -13.60 -8.13 23.39
N ALA A 859 -13.18 -9.38 23.62
CA ALA A 859 -14.07 -10.54 23.60
C ALA A 859 -15.05 -10.53 24.78
N CYS A 860 -14.58 -10.15 25.97
CA CYS A 860 -15.41 -9.99 27.16
C CYS A 860 -16.45 -8.88 26.97
N GLU A 861 -16.03 -7.69 26.51
CA GLU A 861 -16.91 -6.55 26.22
C GLU A 861 -17.90 -6.84 25.09
N SER A 862 -17.47 -7.48 24.01
CA SER A 862 -18.29 -7.76 22.84
C SER A 862 -19.41 -8.77 23.12
N LEU A 863 -19.17 -9.73 24.02
CA LEU A 863 -20.17 -10.76 24.37
C LEU A 863 -20.91 -10.47 25.69
N GLY A 864 -20.36 -9.63 26.56
CA GLY A 864 -20.91 -9.30 27.87
C GLY A 864 -20.71 -10.41 28.93
N TYR A 865 -19.73 -11.29 28.74
CA TYR A 865 -19.32 -12.31 29.72
C TYR A 865 -17.99 -11.93 30.35
N ASP A 866 -17.78 -12.28 31.60
CA ASP A 866 -16.49 -12.09 32.26
C ASP A 866 -15.46 -13.11 31.74
N ARG A 867 -14.17 -12.77 31.76
CA ARG A 867 -13.09 -13.67 31.28
C ARG A 867 -13.17 -15.06 31.94
N GLU A 868 -13.44 -15.12 33.23
CA GLU A 868 -13.63 -16.38 33.97
C GLU A 868 -14.87 -17.19 33.55
N GLU A 869 -15.88 -16.57 32.96
CA GLU A 869 -17.04 -17.27 32.40
C GLU A 869 -16.71 -17.81 31.01
N LEU A 870 -16.11 -16.98 30.15
CA LEU A 870 -15.69 -17.38 28.80
C LEU A 870 -14.72 -18.57 28.84
N LEU A 871 -13.74 -18.58 29.75
CA LEU A 871 -12.81 -19.72 29.93
C LEU A 871 -13.48 -21.04 30.35
N LYS A 872 -14.75 -21.01 30.76
CA LYS A 872 -15.55 -22.20 31.09
C LYS A 872 -16.48 -22.62 29.94
N MET A 873 -16.58 -21.81 28.88
CA MET A 873 -17.45 -22.00 27.72
C MET A 873 -16.68 -22.55 26.50
N SER A 874 -17.44 -22.94 25.49
CA SER A 874 -16.96 -23.31 24.15
C SER A 874 -17.53 -22.44 23.05
N ASN A 875 -16.86 -22.44 21.88
CA ASN A 875 -17.31 -21.72 20.69
C ASN A 875 -18.76 -22.04 20.27
N LYS A 876 -19.22 -23.27 20.48
CA LYS A 876 -20.60 -23.72 20.19
C LYS A 876 -21.68 -23.06 21.05
N GLU A 877 -21.31 -22.50 22.19
CA GLU A 877 -22.25 -21.83 23.10
C GLU A 877 -22.40 -20.33 22.79
N VAL A 878 -21.45 -19.78 22.03
CA VAL A 878 -21.37 -18.37 21.62
C VAL A 878 -21.89 -18.17 20.18
N ASP A 879 -21.49 -19.02 19.25
CA ASP A 879 -21.90 -18.96 17.83
C ASP A 879 -23.27 -19.62 17.62
N VAL A 880 -24.29 -18.84 17.26
CA VAL A 880 -25.69 -19.31 17.17
C VAL A 880 -26.05 -19.90 15.79
N ASP A 881 -25.12 -19.84 14.84
CA ASP A 881 -25.33 -20.24 13.46
C ASP A 881 -24.59 -21.55 13.14
N PRO A 882 -25.27 -22.57 12.58
CA PRO A 882 -24.64 -23.83 12.19
C PRO A 882 -23.41 -23.67 11.28
N ARG A 883 -23.31 -22.56 10.54
CA ARG A 883 -22.18 -22.24 9.66
C ARG A 883 -20.88 -21.97 10.44
N GLY A 884 -20.96 -21.43 11.66
CA GLY A 884 -19.79 -21.20 12.52
C GLY A 884 -19.16 -22.52 12.97
N CYS A 885 -19.99 -23.44 13.49
CA CYS A 885 -19.59 -24.81 13.82
C CYS A 885 -18.96 -25.54 12.62
N GLY A 886 -19.58 -25.43 11.43
CA GLY A 886 -19.07 -26.08 10.21
C GLY A 886 -17.75 -25.52 9.69
N ALA A 887 -17.45 -24.24 9.95
CA ALA A 887 -16.16 -23.63 9.59
C ALA A 887 -15.05 -24.02 10.58
N PHE A 888 -15.33 -23.98 11.90
CA PHE A 888 -14.40 -24.48 12.92
C PHE A 888 -14.01 -25.94 12.69
N MET A 889 -14.98 -26.81 12.36
CA MET A 889 -14.69 -28.21 12.04
C MET A 889 -13.77 -28.36 10.82
N LYS A 890 -13.93 -27.54 9.77
CA LYS A 890 -13.01 -27.58 8.61
C LYS A 890 -11.58 -27.18 8.95
N VAL A 891 -11.39 -26.23 9.86
CA VAL A 891 -10.05 -25.81 10.31
C VAL A 891 -9.43 -26.87 11.23
N ARG A 892 -10.22 -27.45 12.15
CA ARG A 892 -9.81 -28.53 13.06
C ARG A 892 -9.47 -29.83 12.32
N ASP A 893 -10.29 -30.22 11.35
CA ASP A 893 -10.15 -31.48 10.60
C ASP A 893 -9.11 -31.37 9.47
N GLY A 894 -8.32 -30.29 9.41
CA GLY A 894 -7.25 -30.07 8.42
C GLY A 894 -7.72 -29.75 7.01
N LEU A 895 -9.03 -29.61 6.79
CA LEU A 895 -9.65 -29.35 5.47
C LEU A 895 -9.49 -27.90 5.00
N ALA A 896 -9.10 -26.97 5.87
CA ALA A 896 -8.73 -25.59 5.54
C ALA A 896 -7.68 -25.04 6.53
N LYS A 897 -6.70 -24.26 6.04
CA LYS A 897 -5.68 -23.60 6.89
C LYS A 897 -6.17 -22.31 7.58
N GLU A 898 -7.16 -21.67 6.99
CA GLU A 898 -7.80 -20.44 7.48
C GLU A 898 -9.24 -20.41 6.92
N THR A 899 -10.19 -19.87 7.69
CA THR A 899 -11.57 -19.64 7.23
C THR A 899 -12.09 -18.30 7.71
N VAL A 900 -12.74 -17.55 6.82
CA VAL A 900 -13.44 -16.29 7.13
C VAL A 900 -14.92 -16.44 6.83
N PHE A 901 -15.81 -16.05 7.76
CA PHE A 901 -17.26 -16.18 7.60
C PHE A 901 -18.06 -15.16 8.44
N GLU A 902 -19.26 -14.79 7.97
CA GLU A 902 -20.21 -13.97 8.74
C GLU A 902 -21.23 -14.86 9.49
N VAL A 903 -21.35 -14.68 10.80
CA VAL A 903 -22.34 -15.35 11.67
C VAL A 903 -22.93 -14.35 12.68
N ASN A 904 -23.93 -14.78 13.46
CA ASN A 904 -24.37 -14.03 14.63
C ASN A 904 -23.83 -14.72 15.88
N GLN A 905 -23.25 -13.93 16.79
CA GLN A 905 -22.88 -14.37 18.14
C GLN A 905 -23.95 -13.93 19.14
N LYS A 906 -24.15 -14.75 20.17
CA LYS A 906 -25.08 -14.48 21.27
C LYS A 906 -24.35 -13.84 22.45
N ARG A 907 -24.85 -12.68 22.88
CA ARG A 907 -24.44 -12.03 24.12
C ARG A 907 -25.08 -12.67 25.34
N LYS A 908 -24.50 -12.42 26.53
CA LYS A 908 -25.04 -12.85 27.83
C LYS A 908 -26.48 -12.37 28.08
N ASP A 909 -26.85 -11.21 27.56
CA ASP A 909 -28.21 -10.64 27.61
C ASP A 909 -29.21 -11.30 26.62
N GLY A 910 -28.74 -12.22 25.78
CA GLY A 910 -29.53 -12.92 24.76
C GLY A 910 -29.64 -12.18 23.41
N THR A 911 -29.05 -11.00 23.26
CA THR A 911 -29.02 -10.28 21.97
C THR A 911 -28.07 -10.93 20.98
N LEU A 912 -28.36 -10.73 19.69
CA LEU A 912 -27.56 -11.25 18.58
C LEU A 912 -26.75 -10.12 17.93
N VAL A 913 -25.42 -10.30 17.87
CA VAL A 913 -24.50 -9.38 17.20
C VAL A 913 -23.98 -10.04 15.92
N PRO A 914 -24.10 -9.38 14.74
CA PRO A 914 -23.49 -9.87 13.52
C PRO A 914 -21.98 -9.66 13.59
N VAL A 915 -21.22 -10.74 13.46
CA VAL A 915 -19.76 -10.74 13.48
C VAL A 915 -19.17 -11.38 12.22
N GLU A 916 -17.99 -10.94 11.84
CA GLU A 916 -17.11 -11.57 10.86
C GLU A 916 -16.00 -12.30 11.64
N ILE A 917 -15.93 -13.63 11.53
CA ILE A 917 -14.95 -14.46 12.25
C ILE A 917 -13.88 -14.94 11.27
N SER A 918 -12.60 -14.76 11.62
CA SER A 918 -11.46 -15.43 11.00
C SER A 918 -10.81 -16.41 11.99
N GLY A 919 -10.51 -17.63 11.57
CA GLY A 919 -9.92 -18.67 12.43
C GLY A 919 -8.70 -19.36 11.82
N LYS A 920 -7.67 -19.61 12.64
CA LYS A 920 -6.38 -20.23 12.26
C LYS A 920 -5.82 -21.14 13.36
N VAL A 921 -5.08 -22.18 12.99
CA VAL A 921 -4.34 -23.08 13.90
C VAL A 921 -2.90 -22.59 14.14
N ILE A 922 -2.41 -22.77 15.36
CA ILE A 922 -1.04 -22.53 15.82
C ILE A 922 -0.56 -23.80 16.54
N ASP A 923 0.53 -24.40 16.06
CA ASP A 923 1.20 -25.51 16.75
C ASP A 923 2.19 -24.94 17.78
N CYS A 924 2.09 -25.38 19.04
CA CYS A 924 2.97 -24.94 20.13
C CYS A 924 3.28 -26.14 21.05
N ASP A 925 4.55 -26.53 21.16
CA ASP A 925 5.04 -27.66 21.96
C ASP A 925 4.20 -28.95 21.88
N GLY A 926 3.77 -29.31 20.66
CA GLY A 926 2.96 -30.50 20.37
C GLY A 926 1.46 -30.36 20.63
N SER A 927 0.99 -29.20 21.11
CA SER A 927 -0.42 -28.87 21.30
C SER A 927 -0.93 -27.93 20.21
N ARG A 928 -2.15 -28.19 19.69
CA ARG A 928 -2.80 -27.32 18.70
C ARG A 928 -3.70 -26.30 19.38
N ILE A 929 -3.37 -25.02 19.19
CA ILE A 929 -4.15 -23.87 19.68
C ILE A 929 -4.87 -23.24 18.49
N PHE A 930 -6.18 -23.03 18.62
CA PHE A 930 -7.02 -22.39 17.61
C PHE A 930 -7.25 -20.93 17.99
N MET A 931 -6.70 -20.01 17.20
CA MET A 931 -6.93 -18.59 17.33
C MET A 931 -8.10 -18.17 16.43
N ALA A 932 -9.13 -17.57 17.02
CA ALA A 932 -10.25 -16.95 16.31
C ALA A 932 -10.32 -15.45 16.63
N ILE A 933 -10.54 -14.64 15.59
CA ILE A 933 -10.74 -13.19 15.69
C ILE A 933 -12.16 -12.90 15.19
N ALA A 934 -13.02 -12.38 16.07
CA ALA A 934 -14.39 -11.98 15.75
C ALA A 934 -14.51 -10.45 15.75
N ARG A 935 -14.89 -9.89 14.60
CA ARG A 935 -15.09 -8.46 14.41
C ARG A 935 -16.59 -8.14 14.35
N ASP A 936 -17.06 -7.22 15.20
CA ASP A 936 -18.42 -6.68 15.10
C ASP A 936 -18.59 -5.87 13.80
N ILE A 937 -19.54 -6.28 12.96
CA ILE A 937 -19.86 -5.64 11.68
C ILE A 937 -21.20 -4.87 11.71
N THR A 938 -21.74 -4.60 12.90
CA THR A 938 -23.00 -3.89 13.12
C THR A 938 -23.05 -2.54 12.39
N ASP A 939 -22.01 -1.72 12.52
CA ASP A 939 -22.00 -0.39 11.87
C ASP A 939 -21.82 -0.47 10.35
N ARG A 940 -21.08 -1.48 9.84
CA ARG A 940 -21.04 -1.80 8.40
C ARG A 940 -22.45 -2.13 7.88
N LYS A 941 -23.16 -3.05 8.54
CA LYS A 941 -24.53 -3.43 8.16
C LYS A 941 -25.54 -2.28 8.32
N ARG A 942 -25.36 -1.38 9.31
CA ARG A 942 -26.17 -0.15 9.48
C ARG A 942 -25.89 0.87 8.37
N ALA A 943 -24.62 1.08 8.01
CA ALA A 943 -24.22 1.97 6.92
C ALA A 943 -24.75 1.47 5.56
N GLU A 944 -24.62 0.18 5.27
CA GLU A 944 -25.20 -0.46 4.08
C GLU A 944 -26.73 -0.30 4.01
N LYS A 945 -27.44 -0.53 5.13
CA LYS A 945 -28.89 -0.28 5.21
C LYS A 945 -29.24 1.19 5.00
N ARG A 946 -28.42 2.12 5.53
CA ARG A 946 -28.61 3.57 5.34
C ARG A 946 -28.38 3.97 3.88
N LEU A 947 -27.32 3.47 3.24
CA LEU A 947 -27.02 3.74 1.84
C LEU A 947 -28.12 3.19 0.91
N LYS A 948 -28.58 1.96 1.16
CA LYS A 948 -29.71 1.35 0.43
C LYS A 948 -31.02 2.13 0.62
N ARG A 949 -31.29 2.67 1.81
CA ARG A 949 -32.43 3.59 2.03
C ARG A 949 -32.25 4.89 1.25
N VAL A 950 -31.13 5.59 1.39
CA VAL A 950 -30.87 6.85 0.66
C VAL A 950 -30.95 6.66 -0.86
N MET A 951 -30.44 5.55 -1.40
CA MET A 951 -30.60 5.23 -2.83
C MET A 951 -32.06 4.95 -3.22
N ALA A 952 -32.82 4.22 -2.40
CA ALA A 952 -34.24 3.97 -2.64
C ALA A 952 -35.08 5.26 -2.53
N ASP A 953 -34.81 6.09 -1.52
CA ASP A 953 -35.49 7.36 -1.28
C ASP A 953 -35.14 8.41 -2.36
N MET A 954 -33.90 8.44 -2.84
CA MET A 954 -33.49 9.28 -3.98
C MET A 954 -34.16 8.82 -5.28
N LYS A 955 -34.18 7.51 -5.55
CA LYS A 955 -34.85 6.94 -6.74
C LYS A 955 -36.36 7.21 -6.69
N ARG A 956 -36.98 7.06 -5.51
CA ARG A 956 -38.39 7.35 -5.26
C ARG A 956 -38.70 8.84 -5.44
N SER A 957 -37.92 9.73 -4.82
CA SER A 957 -38.06 11.19 -4.94
C SER A 957 -37.94 11.67 -6.39
N ASN A 958 -37.05 11.06 -7.19
CA ASN A 958 -36.96 11.35 -8.60
C ASN A 958 -38.21 10.88 -9.39
N THR A 959 -38.71 9.67 -9.12
CA THR A 959 -39.99 9.20 -9.71
C THR A 959 -41.19 10.03 -9.27
N ASP A 960 -41.26 10.42 -8.00
CA ASP A 960 -42.33 11.25 -7.44
C ASP A 960 -42.33 12.65 -8.07
N LEU A 961 -41.15 13.25 -8.29
CA LEU A 961 -40.99 14.53 -8.99
C LEU A 961 -41.39 14.44 -10.48
N GLU A 962 -41.05 13.33 -11.15
CA GLU A 962 -41.45 13.06 -12.54
C GLU A 962 -42.96 12.83 -12.67
N GLN A 963 -43.58 12.08 -11.74
CA GLN A 963 -45.04 11.90 -11.68
C GLN A 963 -45.74 13.22 -11.35
N PHE A 964 -45.22 14.02 -10.42
CA PHE A 964 -45.74 15.34 -10.09
C PHE A 964 -45.72 16.27 -11.31
N ALA A 965 -44.60 16.36 -12.02
CA ALA A 965 -44.50 17.15 -13.25
C ALA A 965 -45.50 16.69 -14.34
N TYR A 966 -45.75 15.38 -14.43
CA TYR A 966 -46.74 14.83 -15.37
C TYR A 966 -48.19 15.18 -14.99
N VAL A 967 -48.58 14.95 -13.73
CA VAL A 967 -49.94 15.25 -13.22
C VAL A 967 -50.24 16.74 -13.31
N VAL A 968 -49.33 17.60 -12.82
CA VAL A 968 -49.49 19.06 -12.90
C VAL A 968 -49.61 19.52 -14.35
N SER A 969 -48.84 18.96 -15.28
CA SER A 969 -48.94 19.35 -16.70
C SER A 969 -50.26 18.93 -17.35
N HIS A 970 -50.81 17.76 -16.98
CA HIS A 970 -52.13 17.31 -17.43
C HIS A 970 -53.24 18.23 -16.90
N ASP A 971 -53.21 18.50 -15.59
CA ASP A 971 -54.23 19.28 -14.89
C ASP A 971 -54.17 20.78 -15.23
N LEU A 972 -53.04 21.28 -15.76
CA LEU A 972 -52.93 22.60 -16.38
C LEU A 972 -53.41 22.63 -17.85
N GLN A 973 -53.32 21.52 -18.60
CA GLN A 973 -53.77 21.47 -20.00
C GLN A 973 -55.30 21.49 -20.13
N GLU A 974 -56.01 20.78 -19.26
CA GLU A 974 -57.47 20.63 -19.31
C GLU A 974 -58.23 21.99 -19.18
N PRO A 975 -58.02 22.82 -18.14
CA PRO A 975 -58.70 24.11 -18.03
C PRO A 975 -58.26 25.09 -19.12
N LEU A 976 -56.98 25.04 -19.53
CA LEU A 976 -56.44 25.91 -20.57
C LEU A 976 -57.02 25.60 -21.95
N ARG A 977 -57.29 24.32 -22.25
CA ARG A 977 -58.00 23.88 -23.46
C ARG A 977 -59.41 24.47 -23.52
N MET A 978 -60.12 24.49 -22.39
CA MET A 978 -61.45 25.10 -22.27
C MET A 978 -61.40 26.61 -22.51
N VAL A 979 -60.47 27.32 -21.86
CA VAL A 979 -60.27 28.77 -22.05
C VAL A 979 -59.96 29.10 -23.51
N SER A 980 -58.99 28.40 -24.11
CA SER A 980 -58.61 28.59 -25.51
C SER A 980 -59.80 28.39 -26.46
N SER A 981 -60.59 27.33 -26.26
CA SER A 981 -61.76 27.04 -27.09
C SER A 981 -62.84 28.13 -27.00
N TYR A 982 -63.16 28.62 -25.80
CA TYR A 982 -64.15 29.69 -25.64
C TYR A 982 -63.68 31.01 -26.25
N VAL A 983 -62.41 31.38 -26.08
CA VAL A 983 -61.88 32.64 -26.64
C VAL A 983 -61.79 32.55 -28.18
N GLN A 984 -61.43 31.40 -28.76
CA GLN A 984 -61.52 31.17 -30.20
C GLN A 984 -62.95 31.26 -30.74
N LEU A 985 -63.95 30.74 -29.99
CA LEU A 985 -65.37 30.87 -30.35
C LEU A 985 -65.87 32.32 -30.28
N LEU A 986 -65.43 33.09 -29.28
CA LEU A 986 -65.73 34.53 -29.17
C LEU A 986 -65.15 35.27 -30.39
N SER A 987 -63.85 35.07 -30.67
CA SER A 987 -63.19 35.65 -31.85
C SER A 987 -63.96 35.32 -33.13
N LYS A 988 -64.22 34.04 -33.41
CA LYS A 988 -64.89 33.62 -34.65
C LYS A 988 -66.33 34.13 -34.79
N ARG A 989 -67.05 34.38 -33.68
CA ARG A 989 -68.47 34.75 -33.70
C ARG A 989 -68.71 36.27 -33.67
N TYR A 990 -67.84 37.01 -33.00
CA TYR A 990 -68.00 38.44 -32.70
C TYR A 990 -67.00 39.37 -33.39
N LYS A 991 -65.95 38.85 -34.07
CA LYS A 991 -65.03 39.67 -34.87
C LYS A 991 -65.77 40.62 -35.81
N GLY A 992 -65.48 41.91 -35.70
CA GLY A 992 -66.13 42.99 -36.47
C GLY A 992 -67.59 43.27 -36.11
N LYS A 993 -68.10 42.78 -34.96
CA LYS A 993 -69.47 43.05 -34.46
C LYS A 993 -69.50 43.81 -33.12
N LEU A 994 -68.34 44.04 -32.52
CA LEU A 994 -68.13 44.88 -31.35
C LEU A 994 -67.32 46.12 -31.78
N ASP A 995 -66.66 46.80 -30.84
CA ASP A 995 -65.66 47.82 -31.14
C ASP A 995 -64.29 47.19 -31.48
N SER A 996 -63.36 48.03 -31.96
CA SER A 996 -61.97 47.62 -32.26
C SER A 996 -61.28 47.02 -31.05
N ASP A 997 -61.49 47.64 -29.89
CA ASP A 997 -60.79 47.32 -28.66
C ASP A 997 -61.20 45.93 -28.15
N ALA A 998 -62.48 45.55 -28.29
CA ALA A 998 -62.92 44.19 -28.00
C ALA A 998 -62.30 43.14 -28.96
N ASP A 999 -62.16 43.45 -30.24
CA ASP A 999 -61.50 42.54 -31.19
C ASP A 999 -60.01 42.34 -30.85
N ASP A 1000 -59.31 43.42 -30.45
CA ASP A 1000 -57.92 43.38 -30.00
C ASP A 1000 -57.77 42.62 -28.66
N PHE A 1001 -58.63 42.89 -27.67
CA PHE A 1001 -58.60 42.18 -26.38
C PHE A 1001 -58.91 40.68 -26.54
N ILE A 1002 -59.87 40.31 -27.40
CA ILE A 1002 -60.15 38.91 -27.73
C ILE A 1002 -58.95 38.28 -28.45
N GLY A 1003 -58.27 39.02 -29.34
CA GLY A 1003 -57.01 38.60 -29.97
C GLY A 1003 -55.92 38.29 -28.94
N PHE A 1004 -55.60 39.25 -28.06
CA PHE A 1004 -54.58 39.07 -27.02
C PHE A 1004 -54.88 37.88 -26.09
N ALA A 1005 -56.16 37.65 -25.75
CA ALA A 1005 -56.59 36.52 -24.95
C ALA A 1005 -56.47 35.18 -25.72
N ALA A 1006 -56.82 35.15 -27.01
CA ALA A 1006 -56.71 33.95 -27.86
C ALA A 1006 -55.25 33.52 -28.01
N ASP A 1007 -54.38 34.48 -28.31
CA ASP A 1007 -52.95 34.24 -28.45
C ASP A 1007 -52.32 33.89 -27.09
N GLY A 1008 -52.78 34.50 -26.00
CA GLY A 1008 -52.39 34.15 -24.64
C GLY A 1008 -52.64 32.68 -24.31
N ALA A 1009 -53.86 32.20 -24.59
CA ALA A 1009 -54.22 30.80 -24.37
C ALA A 1009 -53.45 29.84 -25.28
N SER A 1010 -53.29 30.18 -26.57
CA SER A 1010 -52.53 29.40 -27.55
C SER A 1010 -51.03 29.28 -27.18
N ARG A 1011 -50.42 30.38 -26.74
CA ARG A 1011 -49.02 30.41 -26.26
C ARG A 1011 -48.82 29.51 -25.03
N MET A 1012 -49.69 29.63 -24.03
CA MET A 1012 -49.60 28.78 -22.83
C MET A 1012 -49.75 27.29 -23.18
N HIS A 1013 -50.65 26.94 -24.11
CA HIS A 1013 -50.88 25.55 -24.51
C HIS A 1013 -49.63 24.96 -25.20
N THR A 1014 -48.99 25.76 -26.06
CA THR A 1014 -47.73 25.41 -26.73
C THR A 1014 -46.58 25.24 -25.71
N LEU A 1015 -46.43 26.16 -24.76
CA LEU A 1015 -45.38 26.10 -23.73
C LEU A 1015 -45.48 24.84 -22.86
N ILE A 1016 -46.67 24.48 -22.38
CA ILE A 1016 -46.86 23.28 -21.53
C ILE A 1016 -46.58 22.00 -22.34
N ARG A 1017 -47.02 21.95 -23.61
CA ARG A 1017 -46.76 20.82 -24.50
C ARG A 1017 -45.26 20.62 -24.76
N ASP A 1018 -44.53 21.69 -25.01
CA ASP A 1018 -43.09 21.64 -25.30
C ASP A 1018 -42.28 21.29 -24.03
N LEU A 1019 -42.70 21.77 -22.85
CA LEU A 1019 -42.12 21.37 -21.56
C LEU A 1019 -42.33 19.87 -21.30
N LEU A 1020 -43.52 19.34 -21.58
CA LEU A 1020 -43.81 17.91 -21.52
C LEU A 1020 -42.95 17.09 -22.47
N LYS A 1021 -42.69 17.58 -23.69
CA LYS A 1021 -41.74 16.93 -24.62
C LYS A 1021 -40.35 16.85 -24.01
N TYR A 1022 -39.81 17.97 -23.52
CA TYR A 1022 -38.49 18.01 -22.88
C TYR A 1022 -38.36 17.03 -21.70
N SER A 1023 -39.41 16.88 -20.89
CA SER A 1023 -39.44 15.90 -19.79
C SER A 1023 -39.37 14.45 -20.29
N ARG A 1024 -40.08 14.11 -21.37
CA ARG A 1024 -40.22 12.73 -21.90
C ARG A 1024 -38.99 12.17 -22.60
N VAL A 1025 -38.09 13.01 -23.13
CA VAL A 1025 -36.92 12.58 -23.94
C VAL A 1025 -36.11 11.49 -23.22
N GLY A 1026 -35.84 11.67 -21.92
CA GLY A 1026 -35.03 10.74 -21.11
C GLY A 1026 -35.75 9.50 -20.59
N THR A 1027 -37.06 9.58 -20.32
CA THR A 1027 -37.79 8.56 -19.53
C THR A 1027 -38.66 7.61 -20.35
N ARG A 1028 -39.01 7.96 -21.61
CA ARG A 1028 -39.89 7.15 -22.46
C ARG A 1028 -39.45 7.01 -23.93
N GLY A 1029 -38.25 7.46 -24.28
CA GLY A 1029 -37.70 7.16 -25.61
C GLY A 1029 -37.50 5.66 -25.80
N LYS A 1030 -37.64 5.18 -27.04
CA LYS A 1030 -37.38 3.78 -27.41
C LYS A 1030 -35.90 3.43 -27.21
N PRO A 1031 -35.55 2.14 -27.00
CA PRO A 1031 -34.15 1.72 -27.01
C PRO A 1031 -33.51 2.06 -28.37
N PRO A 1032 -32.21 2.42 -28.43
CA PRO A 1032 -31.54 2.72 -29.69
C PRO A 1032 -31.57 1.52 -30.64
N THR A 1033 -32.14 1.71 -31.83
CA THR A 1033 -32.15 0.73 -32.93
C THR A 1033 -31.30 1.26 -34.09
N PRO A 1034 -30.82 0.40 -35.01
CA PRO A 1034 -30.30 0.88 -36.29
C PRO A 1034 -31.38 1.68 -37.02
N VAL A 1035 -31.14 2.97 -37.24
CA VAL A 1035 -32.03 3.90 -37.93
C VAL A 1035 -31.29 4.49 -39.11
N ASP A 1036 -31.89 4.40 -40.29
CA ASP A 1036 -31.41 5.14 -41.45
C ASP A 1036 -31.69 6.64 -41.26
N CYS A 1037 -30.64 7.46 -41.29
CA CYS A 1037 -30.79 8.90 -41.14
C CYS A 1037 -31.42 9.54 -42.37
N GLU A 1038 -31.36 8.91 -43.55
CA GLU A 1038 -32.10 9.36 -44.74
C GLU A 1038 -33.61 9.31 -44.48
N ASP A 1039 -34.13 8.19 -43.97
CA ASP A 1039 -35.54 8.08 -43.60
C ASP A 1039 -35.92 9.11 -42.53
N ALA A 1040 -35.06 9.33 -41.52
CA ALA A 1040 -35.33 10.30 -40.47
C ALA A 1040 -35.36 11.75 -41.00
N LEU A 1041 -34.45 12.12 -41.91
CA LEU A 1041 -34.44 13.43 -42.56
C LEU A 1041 -35.66 13.60 -43.47
N ASN A 1042 -36.00 12.61 -44.29
CA ASN A 1042 -37.14 12.65 -45.20
C ASN A 1042 -38.48 12.85 -44.46
N HIS A 1043 -38.68 12.19 -43.32
CA HIS A 1043 -39.85 12.44 -42.46
C HIS A 1043 -39.85 13.86 -41.86
N ALA A 1044 -38.70 14.39 -41.46
CA ALA A 1044 -38.59 15.76 -40.96
C ALA A 1044 -38.91 16.80 -42.05
N LEU A 1045 -38.43 16.58 -43.28
CA LEU A 1045 -38.75 17.42 -44.45
C LEU A 1045 -40.23 17.34 -44.82
N ALA A 1046 -40.84 16.16 -44.78
CA ALA A 1046 -42.28 16.00 -44.99
C ALA A 1046 -43.11 16.80 -43.97
N ASN A 1047 -42.71 16.80 -42.69
CA ASN A 1047 -43.35 17.61 -41.65
C ASN A 1047 -43.16 19.12 -41.84
N LEU A 1048 -42.08 19.55 -42.53
CA LEU A 1048 -41.76 20.96 -42.79
C LEU A 1048 -42.22 21.44 -44.18
N LYS A 1049 -42.87 20.58 -44.99
CA LYS A 1049 -43.18 20.85 -46.40
C LYS A 1049 -43.81 22.23 -46.65
N LEU A 1050 -44.87 22.58 -45.92
CA LEU A 1050 -45.55 23.89 -46.07
C LEU A 1050 -44.61 25.05 -45.75
N ALA A 1051 -43.80 24.95 -44.69
CA ALA A 1051 -42.84 25.99 -44.33
C ALA A 1051 -41.71 26.13 -45.36
N ILE A 1052 -41.31 25.05 -46.02
CA ILE A 1052 -40.34 25.04 -47.13
C ILE A 1052 -40.94 25.72 -48.36
N GLU A 1053 -42.19 25.38 -48.71
CA GLU A 1053 -42.94 25.96 -49.84
C GLU A 1053 -43.19 27.47 -49.63
N ASP A 1054 -43.68 27.89 -48.47
CA ASP A 1054 -43.98 29.30 -48.13
C ASP A 1054 -42.72 30.18 -48.03
N SER A 1055 -41.58 29.60 -47.64
CA SER A 1055 -40.31 30.33 -47.52
C SER A 1055 -39.44 30.30 -48.79
N GLY A 1056 -39.76 29.43 -49.75
CA GLY A 1056 -38.90 29.15 -50.90
C GLY A 1056 -37.54 28.56 -50.51
N ALA A 1057 -37.49 27.79 -49.43
CA ALA A 1057 -36.24 27.23 -48.91
C ALA A 1057 -35.69 26.09 -49.77
N VAL A 1058 -34.38 26.09 -49.99
CA VAL A 1058 -33.66 24.99 -50.63
C VAL A 1058 -32.93 24.21 -49.54
N VAL A 1059 -33.38 23.00 -49.25
CA VAL A 1059 -32.70 22.08 -48.32
C VAL A 1059 -31.95 21.03 -49.13
N THR A 1060 -30.65 20.87 -48.88
CA THR A 1060 -29.80 19.83 -49.48
C THR A 1060 -29.09 19.03 -48.39
N HIS A 1061 -28.62 17.84 -48.71
CA HIS A 1061 -27.86 17.02 -47.77
C HIS A 1061 -26.81 16.15 -48.48
N ASP A 1062 -25.81 15.73 -47.72
CA ASP A 1062 -24.91 14.64 -48.08
C ASP A 1062 -25.58 13.27 -47.85
N PRO A 1063 -25.04 12.15 -48.40
CA PRO A 1063 -25.54 10.81 -48.10
C PRO A 1063 -25.40 10.48 -46.61
N LEU A 1064 -26.51 10.22 -45.92
CA LEU A 1064 -26.55 10.07 -44.47
C LEU A 1064 -26.31 8.61 -44.01
N PRO A 1065 -25.67 8.40 -42.84
CA PRO A 1065 -25.36 7.06 -42.34
C PRO A 1065 -26.52 6.42 -41.55
N THR A 1066 -26.52 5.10 -41.45
CA THR A 1066 -27.29 4.39 -40.43
C THR A 1066 -26.63 4.54 -39.05
N VAL A 1067 -27.38 4.94 -38.02
CA VAL A 1067 -26.87 5.12 -36.64
C VAL A 1067 -27.76 4.39 -35.62
N ALA A 1068 -27.23 4.09 -34.43
CA ALA A 1068 -28.01 3.49 -33.34
C ALA A 1068 -28.76 4.57 -32.55
N ALA A 1069 -30.07 4.74 -32.80
CA ALA A 1069 -30.88 5.80 -32.21
C ALA A 1069 -32.38 5.48 -32.09
N ASP A 1070 -33.13 6.34 -31.39
CA ASP A 1070 -34.58 6.40 -31.47
C ASP A 1070 -34.98 7.23 -32.70
N SER A 1071 -35.53 6.55 -33.72
CA SER A 1071 -35.98 7.17 -34.98
C SER A 1071 -36.89 8.39 -34.75
N SER A 1072 -37.81 8.33 -33.78
CA SER A 1072 -38.74 9.43 -33.53
C SER A 1072 -38.04 10.68 -32.98
N GLN A 1073 -36.95 10.49 -32.23
CA GLN A 1073 -36.15 11.59 -31.69
C GLN A 1073 -35.19 12.17 -32.74
N LEU A 1074 -34.68 11.36 -33.68
CA LEU A 1074 -33.90 11.88 -34.83
C LEU A 1074 -34.76 12.73 -35.77
N VAL A 1075 -36.00 12.30 -36.06
CA VAL A 1075 -36.96 13.11 -36.84
C VAL A 1075 -37.21 14.46 -36.14
N GLU A 1076 -37.42 14.45 -34.82
CA GLU A 1076 -37.63 15.69 -34.05
C GLU A 1076 -36.37 16.57 -33.98
N LEU A 1077 -35.16 15.98 -33.93
CA LEU A 1077 -33.89 16.71 -33.97
C LEU A 1077 -33.71 17.44 -35.31
N PHE A 1078 -33.84 16.73 -36.45
CA PHE A 1078 -33.75 17.35 -37.78
C PHE A 1078 -34.86 18.39 -38.00
N GLN A 1079 -36.09 18.08 -37.61
CA GLN A 1079 -37.23 19.00 -37.76
C GLN A 1079 -37.03 20.32 -36.99
N ASN A 1080 -36.51 20.26 -35.76
CA ASN A 1080 -36.24 21.47 -34.97
C ASN A 1080 -35.09 22.30 -35.54
N LEU A 1081 -34.02 21.66 -36.04
CA LEU A 1081 -32.87 22.38 -36.61
C LEU A 1081 -33.21 23.03 -37.96
N ILE A 1082 -33.79 22.27 -38.89
CA ILE A 1082 -34.18 22.78 -40.21
C ILE A 1082 -35.33 23.79 -40.08
N GLY A 1083 -36.28 23.55 -39.17
CA GLY A 1083 -37.35 24.51 -38.87
C GLY A 1083 -36.84 25.84 -38.31
N ASN A 1084 -35.82 25.82 -37.45
CA ASN A 1084 -35.15 27.05 -36.99
C ASN A 1084 -34.43 27.77 -38.14
N ALA A 1085 -33.68 27.03 -38.98
CA ALA A 1085 -32.97 27.59 -40.13
C ALA A 1085 -33.91 28.29 -41.14
N ILE A 1086 -35.07 27.70 -41.42
CA ILE A 1086 -36.11 28.29 -42.28
C ILE A 1086 -36.70 29.56 -41.66
N LYS A 1087 -36.93 29.53 -40.34
CA LYS A 1087 -37.59 30.61 -39.61
C LYS A 1087 -36.70 31.85 -39.43
N PHE A 1088 -35.43 31.66 -39.08
CA PHE A 1088 -34.49 32.75 -38.78
C PHE A 1088 -33.70 33.22 -40.02
N LYS A 1089 -34.41 33.38 -41.14
CA LYS A 1089 -33.83 33.78 -42.44
C LYS A 1089 -33.34 35.23 -42.46
N GLY A 1090 -32.25 35.47 -43.18
CA GLY A 1090 -31.75 36.81 -43.53
C GLY A 1090 -32.34 37.34 -44.86
N GLU A 1091 -31.76 38.40 -45.39
CA GLU A 1091 -32.14 38.99 -46.68
C GLU A 1091 -31.63 38.13 -47.86
N GLY A 1092 -32.40 37.11 -48.25
CA GLY A 1092 -32.12 36.27 -49.41
C GLY A 1092 -32.93 34.98 -49.45
N HIS A 1093 -32.62 34.11 -50.42
CA HIS A 1093 -33.17 32.76 -50.47
C HIS A 1093 -32.61 31.90 -49.32
N VAL A 1094 -33.50 31.24 -48.59
CA VAL A 1094 -33.13 30.31 -47.51
C VAL A 1094 -32.46 29.09 -48.11
N ARG A 1095 -31.25 28.78 -47.63
CA ARG A 1095 -30.50 27.58 -47.97
C ARG A 1095 -30.11 26.89 -46.67
N VAL A 1096 -30.44 25.60 -46.58
CA VAL A 1096 -30.08 24.74 -45.45
C VAL A 1096 -29.32 23.54 -46.01
N HIS A 1097 -28.16 23.22 -45.45
CA HIS A 1097 -27.38 22.07 -45.86
C HIS A 1097 -27.11 21.15 -44.66
N VAL A 1098 -27.44 19.87 -44.80
CA VAL A 1098 -27.15 18.83 -43.79
C VAL A 1098 -25.97 17.98 -44.26
N ALA A 1099 -24.79 18.23 -43.68
CA ALA A 1099 -23.58 17.48 -43.99
C ALA A 1099 -23.25 16.47 -42.88
N VAL A 1100 -22.46 15.46 -43.22
CA VAL A 1100 -22.04 14.42 -42.26
C VAL A 1100 -20.62 13.92 -42.52
N GLU A 1101 -19.81 13.90 -41.45
CA GLU A 1101 -18.42 13.45 -41.50
C GLU A 1101 -18.20 12.24 -40.56
N PRO A 1102 -17.55 11.16 -41.01
CA PRO A 1102 -17.06 10.12 -40.12
C PRO A 1102 -15.88 10.63 -39.28
N LYS A 1103 -15.95 10.43 -37.96
CA LYS A 1103 -14.82 10.51 -37.02
C LYS A 1103 -14.69 9.14 -36.34
N GLU A 1104 -13.49 8.81 -35.83
CA GLU A 1104 -13.07 7.45 -35.42
C GLU A 1104 -14.19 6.53 -34.87
N ASP A 1105 -14.85 6.93 -33.77
CA ASP A 1105 -15.95 6.18 -33.14
C ASP A 1105 -17.33 6.87 -33.21
N LYS A 1106 -17.49 7.93 -34.02
CA LYS A 1106 -18.73 8.74 -34.05
C LYS A 1106 -18.94 9.49 -35.37
N TRP A 1107 -20.19 9.61 -35.77
CA TRP A 1107 -20.61 10.49 -36.87
C TRP A 1107 -20.76 11.92 -36.36
N LEU A 1108 -20.18 12.89 -37.08
CA LEU A 1108 -20.37 14.32 -36.87
C LEU A 1108 -21.34 14.83 -37.92
N PHE A 1109 -22.53 15.24 -37.49
CA PHE A 1109 -23.50 15.92 -38.33
C PHE A 1109 -23.35 17.43 -38.19
N SER A 1110 -23.59 18.17 -39.27
CA SER A 1110 -23.76 19.61 -39.24
C SER A 1110 -25.01 20.03 -40.02
N VAL A 1111 -25.74 21.00 -39.48
CA VAL A 1111 -26.87 21.66 -40.15
C VAL A 1111 -26.52 23.13 -40.29
N ALA A 1112 -26.15 23.53 -41.51
CA ALA A 1112 -25.72 24.88 -41.86
C ALA A 1112 -26.86 25.66 -42.52
N ASP A 1113 -27.06 26.90 -42.10
CA ASP A 1113 -28.02 27.86 -42.65
C ASP A 1113 -27.33 29.16 -43.12
N ASN A 1114 -28.03 29.95 -43.94
CA ASN A 1114 -27.63 31.31 -44.32
C ASN A 1114 -28.54 32.40 -43.70
N GLY A 1115 -28.99 32.16 -42.47
CA GLY A 1115 -29.88 33.04 -41.71
C GLY A 1115 -29.21 34.28 -41.12
N ILE A 1116 -29.87 34.87 -40.12
CA ILE A 1116 -29.42 36.10 -39.44
C ILE A 1116 -28.13 35.92 -38.62
N GLY A 1117 -27.76 34.69 -38.27
CA GLY A 1117 -26.62 34.38 -37.40
C GLY A 1117 -26.81 34.75 -35.93
N ILE A 1118 -25.86 34.33 -35.08
CA ILE A 1118 -25.95 34.38 -33.61
C ILE A 1118 -24.65 34.99 -33.05
N SER A 1119 -24.76 35.93 -32.11
CA SER A 1119 -23.60 36.49 -31.39
C SER A 1119 -22.95 35.44 -30.47
N PRO A 1120 -21.60 35.32 -30.42
CA PRO A 1120 -20.91 34.32 -29.59
C PRO A 1120 -21.30 34.30 -28.11
N GLU A 1121 -21.71 35.44 -27.55
CA GLU A 1121 -22.17 35.57 -26.15
C GLU A 1121 -23.44 34.74 -25.83
N TYR A 1122 -24.14 34.25 -26.86
CA TYR A 1122 -25.36 33.45 -26.71
C TYR A 1122 -25.18 31.96 -27.00
N PHE A 1123 -24.00 31.50 -27.45
CA PHE A 1123 -23.81 30.09 -27.91
C PHE A 1123 -24.17 29.05 -26.86
N ASP A 1124 -23.87 29.29 -25.57
CA ASP A 1124 -24.31 28.39 -24.49
C ASP A 1124 -25.76 28.66 -24.05
N ARG A 1125 -26.23 29.91 -24.15
CA ARG A 1125 -27.55 30.35 -23.68
C ARG A 1125 -28.70 29.83 -24.55
N ILE A 1126 -28.50 29.67 -25.86
CA ILE A 1126 -29.56 29.18 -26.77
C ILE A 1126 -30.01 27.74 -26.48
N PHE A 1127 -29.21 26.95 -25.75
CA PHE A 1127 -29.56 25.60 -25.33
C PHE A 1127 -30.26 25.53 -23.95
N VAL A 1128 -30.48 26.68 -23.29
CA VAL A 1128 -31.17 26.75 -22.00
C VAL A 1128 -32.68 26.95 -22.22
N ILE A 1129 -33.48 26.20 -21.46
CA ILE A 1129 -34.95 26.22 -21.55
C ILE A 1129 -35.50 27.64 -21.36
N PHE A 1130 -36.44 28.05 -22.22
CA PHE A 1130 -37.10 29.36 -22.24
C PHE A 1130 -36.21 30.57 -22.59
N GLN A 1131 -34.93 30.39 -22.96
CA GLN A 1131 -34.13 31.49 -23.51
C GLN A 1131 -34.56 31.80 -24.95
N ARG A 1132 -34.58 33.10 -25.29
CA ARG A 1132 -34.85 33.64 -26.62
C ARG A 1132 -33.94 34.84 -26.86
N LEU A 1133 -33.45 34.98 -28.09
CA LEU A 1133 -32.61 36.13 -28.49
C LEU A 1133 -33.42 37.28 -29.09
N HIS A 1134 -34.54 36.95 -29.75
CA HIS A 1134 -35.39 37.91 -30.44
C HIS A 1134 -36.74 38.13 -29.74
N GLY A 1135 -37.26 39.36 -29.89
CA GLY A 1135 -38.57 39.78 -29.39
C GLY A 1135 -39.72 38.92 -29.91
N ARG A 1136 -40.85 38.92 -29.20
CA ARG A 1136 -42.01 38.06 -29.55
C ARG A 1136 -42.69 38.48 -30.85
N GLU A 1137 -42.61 39.76 -31.20
CA GLU A 1137 -43.17 40.36 -32.42
C GLU A 1137 -42.31 40.06 -33.67
N GLU A 1138 -41.05 39.67 -33.48
CA GLU A 1138 -40.08 39.48 -34.57
C GLU A 1138 -40.03 38.02 -35.06
N TYR A 1139 -40.12 37.04 -34.14
CA TYR A 1139 -40.08 35.61 -34.46
C TYR A 1139 -40.89 34.74 -33.47
N GLU A 1140 -41.76 33.84 -33.96
CA GLU A 1140 -42.59 32.96 -33.11
C GLU A 1140 -41.84 31.76 -32.50
N GLY A 1141 -42.03 31.45 -31.21
CA GLY A 1141 -41.50 30.21 -30.61
C GLY A 1141 -41.35 30.21 -29.09
N THR A 1142 -41.23 29.02 -28.50
CA THR A 1142 -41.23 28.78 -27.04
C THR A 1142 -39.86 28.88 -26.37
N GLY A 1143 -38.75 28.84 -27.13
CA GLY A 1143 -37.40 28.78 -26.55
C GLY A 1143 -37.03 27.42 -25.95
N ILE A 1144 -37.74 26.35 -26.33
CA ILE A 1144 -37.50 24.97 -25.83
C ILE A 1144 -36.82 24.08 -26.88
N GLY A 1145 -37.01 24.34 -28.17
CA GLY A 1145 -36.57 23.44 -29.26
C GLY A 1145 -35.09 23.05 -29.23
N LEU A 1146 -34.17 24.01 -29.10
CA LEU A 1146 -32.73 23.70 -29.04
C LEU A 1146 -32.32 22.98 -27.75
N ALA A 1147 -32.99 23.23 -26.62
CA ALA A 1147 -32.79 22.47 -25.38
C ALA A 1147 -33.26 21.01 -25.53
N VAL A 1148 -34.34 20.77 -26.29
CA VAL A 1148 -34.78 19.42 -26.69
C VAL A 1148 -33.75 18.75 -27.60
N CYS A 1149 -33.24 19.46 -28.63
CA CYS A 1149 -32.19 18.93 -29.51
C CYS A 1149 -30.95 18.48 -28.72
N LYS A 1150 -30.44 19.33 -27.82
CA LYS A 1150 -29.29 19.01 -26.98
C LYS A 1150 -29.55 17.77 -26.11
N LYS A 1151 -30.72 17.69 -25.46
CA LYS A 1151 -31.09 16.55 -24.62
C LYS A 1151 -31.28 15.25 -25.41
N ILE A 1152 -31.76 15.32 -26.65
CA ILE A 1152 -31.82 14.16 -27.57
C ILE A 1152 -30.40 13.69 -27.90
N VAL A 1153 -29.49 14.61 -28.25
CA VAL A 1153 -28.10 14.27 -28.60
C VAL A 1153 -27.36 13.68 -27.39
N GLU A 1154 -27.49 14.28 -26.21
CA GLU A 1154 -26.89 13.79 -24.95
C GLU A 1154 -27.41 12.40 -24.57
N ARG A 1155 -28.72 12.12 -24.73
CA ARG A 1155 -29.31 10.79 -24.51
C ARG A 1155 -28.69 9.71 -25.41
N HIS A 1156 -28.25 10.07 -26.60
CA HIS A 1156 -27.58 9.15 -27.53
C HIS A 1156 -26.06 9.11 -27.35
N GLY A 1157 -25.51 9.62 -26.23
CA GLY A 1157 -24.07 9.63 -25.97
C GLY A 1157 -23.30 10.69 -26.77
N GLY A 1158 -24.00 11.66 -27.33
CA GLY A 1158 -23.46 12.71 -28.18
C GLY A 1158 -23.18 14.03 -27.47
N ARG A 1159 -22.57 14.97 -28.20
CA ARG A 1159 -22.45 16.40 -27.84
C ARG A 1159 -23.04 17.26 -28.95
N MET A 1160 -23.63 18.40 -28.59
CA MET A 1160 -24.14 19.42 -29.51
C MET A 1160 -23.50 20.79 -29.23
N TRP A 1161 -23.24 21.58 -30.27
CA TRP A 1161 -22.76 22.97 -30.21
C TRP A 1161 -23.17 23.76 -31.47
N VAL A 1162 -22.81 25.04 -31.54
CA VAL A 1162 -23.07 25.93 -32.68
C VAL A 1162 -21.82 26.74 -33.02
N GLU A 1163 -21.64 27.07 -34.29
CA GLU A 1163 -20.71 28.08 -34.79
C GLU A 1163 -21.50 29.03 -35.70
N SER A 1164 -21.34 30.34 -35.55
CA SER A 1164 -22.16 31.32 -36.28
C SER A 1164 -21.50 32.70 -36.34
N GLU A 1165 -21.78 33.44 -37.41
CA GLU A 1165 -21.42 34.85 -37.56
C GLU A 1165 -22.69 35.65 -37.94
N ILE A 1166 -22.88 36.82 -37.31
CA ILE A 1166 -24.03 37.69 -37.57
C ILE A 1166 -24.04 38.10 -39.05
N GLY A 1167 -25.20 37.94 -39.70
CA GLY A 1167 -25.42 38.22 -41.12
C GLY A 1167 -24.88 37.16 -42.10
N ARG A 1168 -24.33 36.04 -41.60
CA ARG A 1168 -23.79 34.94 -42.43
C ARG A 1168 -24.44 33.58 -42.17
N GLY A 1169 -25.29 33.48 -41.16
CA GLY A 1169 -25.99 32.25 -40.77
C GLY A 1169 -25.32 31.46 -39.65
N SER A 1170 -25.86 30.28 -39.38
CA SER A 1170 -25.45 29.42 -38.26
C SER A 1170 -25.16 28.00 -38.75
N THR A 1171 -24.20 27.33 -38.12
CA THR A 1171 -23.97 25.89 -38.30
C THR A 1171 -24.08 25.19 -36.94
N PHE A 1172 -25.11 24.35 -36.81
CA PHE A 1172 -25.32 23.52 -35.62
C PHE A 1172 -24.65 22.17 -35.82
N TYR A 1173 -23.72 21.83 -34.92
CA TYR A 1173 -22.98 20.57 -34.95
C TYR A 1173 -23.50 19.62 -33.87
N PHE A 1174 -23.62 18.33 -34.20
CA PHE A 1174 -23.88 17.29 -33.20
C PHE A 1174 -23.21 15.96 -33.56
N THR A 1175 -22.89 15.14 -32.56
CA THR A 1175 -22.28 13.82 -32.78
C THR A 1175 -23.17 12.67 -32.35
N ILE A 1176 -23.19 11.56 -33.07
CA ILE A 1176 -23.82 10.29 -32.66
C ILE A 1176 -22.79 9.15 -32.74
N PRO A 1177 -22.63 8.31 -31.69
CA PRO A 1177 -21.71 7.17 -31.71
C PRO A 1177 -22.00 6.17 -32.85
N SER A 1178 -20.96 5.56 -33.41
CA SER A 1178 -21.08 4.59 -34.52
C SER A 1178 -21.57 3.21 -34.08
N LYS A 1179 -21.54 2.91 -32.78
CA LYS A 1179 -22.02 1.66 -32.16
C LYS A 1179 -22.80 1.97 -30.90
N ALA A 1180 -23.82 1.16 -30.60
CA ALA A 1180 -24.50 1.21 -29.31
C ALA A 1180 -23.56 0.70 -28.21
N THR A 1181 -23.07 1.59 -27.35
CA THR A 1181 -22.37 1.24 -26.11
C THR A 1181 -23.38 0.68 -25.11
N GLY A 1182 -23.44 -0.64 -24.99
CA GLY A 1182 -24.39 -1.39 -24.15
C GLY A 1182 -24.16 -1.30 -22.63
N GLU A 1183 -23.47 -0.27 -22.14
CA GLU A 1183 -23.11 -0.10 -20.72
C GLU A 1183 -23.46 1.31 -20.21
N GLN A 1184 -24.76 1.58 -20.07
CA GLN A 1184 -25.32 2.53 -19.09
C GLN A 1184 -26.86 2.37 -19.03
N LEU A 1185 -27.32 1.56 -18.06
CA LEU A 1185 -28.73 1.37 -17.65
C LEU A 1185 -28.78 1.26 -16.12
#